data_AF-A0A7C2TDI1-F1
#
_entry.id   AF-A0A7C2TDI1-F1
#
_cell.length_a   1.000
_cell.length_b   1.000
_cell.length_c   1.000
_cell.angle_alpha   90.00
_cell.angle_beta   90.00
_cell.angle_gamma   90.00
#
_symmetry.space_group_name_H-M   'P 1'
#
loop_
_entity.id
_entity.type
_entity.pdbx_description
1 polymer ?
#
loop_
_entity_poly.entity_id
_entity_poly.type
_entity_poly.pdbx_seq_one_letter_code
_entity_poly.pdbx_strand_id
1 'polypeptide(L)'
;MKGCMAPPEITRRGFLKAGSAALGALTTSQFAFPPAAQAARTHHLDADGDGYIPTMCEMCVWRCGVLAKVEDGKVIKLEGNPDHPHSRGKLCARGQSGLMNTYDPDRVLFPLIRAGKRGEGLFRQASWDEALDVVARNMLKIKEKYGPEAMIFSSTHNLSQVQFENLLNGYGSPNYGTQRSLCFNAMVTAFSLTYGVEEPSRNYQDVQYILLTGRNMMEAISTSETGEMVDAISRGAKLVYLDPRYTKTAAKSAEWIPIRPGTDAAFLLAMIHVIVTEQLADCEFVKRYVVGCDDLPKAMENYTPTWAESITGIPAETIDRIAREYAAAGKNALAHPGWRTSNFINSFQTERAIATLNALSGNVLTPGGCLAAESPEASGVHLGKPPQPAYPRVSALRLDGVPWKYPLVPLKLGVFQELRDAILTGQPYQAHGWFISRQNPVLSLPDRQRTLQAMGKLDFIVVVDILLNDSAWFADVVLPEASYLERYDPLAVVDGKIFIRQPVIEPQGEGRSALWIYKQLGERLVLGDFFQYQDEEDYIRQQLAPLDLKLEELKLKGFLIPQIDTENPAEPVFNTPSGKIEVYSETLGDAGFSPWPTWEEPPYPKPGEFYLLTGKVAQHTQMGTQNNPLLHKYEDEPRLWIHSDPAWKRGIRTDDMVRVSSPVGEVKVKALVTEGIRPDCVYLTPGYGHLSKGLRTAYGLGASDSDLHVTYTDPISGGQALSQTFVSIKR
;
A
#
# COMPACT_ATOMS: atom_id res chain seq x y z
N MET A 1 -84.57 -8.88 15.38
CA MET A 1 -84.93 -7.53 15.88
C MET A 1 -83.70 -6.91 16.54
N LYS A 2 -83.36 -5.68 16.14
CA LYS A 2 -82.46 -4.70 16.80
C LYS A 2 -81.01 -5.17 17.03
N GLY A 3 -79.95 -4.55 16.53
CA GLY A 3 -79.75 -3.34 15.74
C GLY A 3 -78.24 -3.22 15.48
N CYS A 4 -77.86 -2.78 14.28
CA CYS A 4 -76.48 -2.48 13.93
C CYS A 4 -76.03 -1.20 14.67
N MET A 5 -74.89 -1.26 15.37
CA MET A 5 -74.09 -0.08 15.70
C MET A 5 -72.72 -0.22 15.02
N ALA A 6 -72.34 0.79 14.25
CA ALA A 6 -71.00 0.91 13.68
C ALA A 6 -69.96 1.17 14.80
N PRO A 7 -68.71 0.68 14.67
CA PRO A 7 -67.66 1.01 15.62
C PRO A 7 -67.25 2.49 15.49
N PRO A 8 -66.80 3.14 16.58
CA PRO A 8 -66.50 4.56 16.60
C PRO A 8 -65.24 4.90 15.79
N GLU A 9 -65.29 5.97 15.01
CA GLU A 9 -64.13 6.52 14.32
C GLU A 9 -63.12 7.08 15.34
N ILE A 10 -61.94 6.45 15.40
CA ILE A 10 -60.80 6.97 16.16
C ILE A 10 -60.22 8.16 15.39
N THR A 11 -60.48 9.37 15.87
CA THR A 11 -59.84 10.57 15.33
C THR A 11 -58.32 10.52 15.57
N ARG A 12 -57.52 11.10 14.66
CA ARG A 12 -56.05 11.22 14.75
C ARG A 12 -55.54 11.71 16.12
N ARG A 13 -56.36 12.48 16.85
CA ARG A 13 -56.05 13.00 18.19
C ARG A 13 -56.26 11.97 19.31
N GLY A 14 -57.15 11.00 19.12
CA GLY A 14 -57.40 9.88 20.04
C GLY A 14 -56.29 8.81 19.99
N PHE A 15 -55.74 8.57 18.79
CA PHE A 15 -54.61 7.65 18.60
C PHE A 15 -53.34 8.13 19.34
N LEU A 16 -53.06 9.44 19.31
CA LEU A 16 -51.90 10.04 19.99
C LEU A 16 -52.01 10.03 21.53
N LYS A 17 -53.23 10.01 22.09
CA LYS A 17 -53.45 9.90 23.54
C LYS A 17 -53.45 8.47 24.07
N ALA A 18 -53.77 7.48 23.23
CA ALA A 18 -53.71 6.07 23.63
C ALA A 18 -52.29 5.50 23.55
N GLY A 19 -51.41 6.06 22.71
CA GLY A 19 -50.01 5.64 22.59
C GLY A 19 -49.09 6.07 23.74
N SER A 20 -49.55 6.92 24.67
CA SER A 20 -48.70 7.52 25.72
C SER A 20 -48.78 6.82 27.09
N ALA A 21 -49.60 5.79 27.27
CA ALA A 21 -49.87 5.20 28.59
C ALA A 21 -49.56 3.70 28.75
N ALA A 22 -48.98 3.01 27.74
CA ALA A 22 -48.73 1.57 27.78
C ALA A 22 -47.33 1.15 27.29
N LEU A 23 -46.30 1.96 27.58
CA LEU A 23 -44.89 1.65 27.29
C LEU A 23 -43.99 1.93 28.51
N GLY A 24 -44.51 1.67 29.71
CA GLY A 24 -43.71 1.62 30.93
C GLY A 24 -43.08 0.23 31.07
N ALA A 25 -41.74 0.18 31.08
CA ALA A 25 -40.89 -1.00 31.23
C ALA A 25 -40.51 -1.79 29.96
N LEU A 26 -39.92 -1.10 28.98
CA LEU A 26 -38.82 -1.66 28.18
C LEU A 26 -37.65 -0.70 28.32
N THR A 27 -36.54 -1.19 28.85
CA THR A 27 -35.29 -0.45 29.03
C THR A 27 -34.77 0.03 27.69
N THR A 28 -35.09 1.27 27.32
CA THR A 28 -34.38 2.03 26.29
C THR A 28 -33.00 2.37 26.84
N SER A 29 -32.05 1.43 26.74
CA SER A 29 -30.64 1.76 26.76
C SER A 29 -30.38 2.68 25.58
N GLN A 30 -30.08 3.92 25.91
CA GLN A 30 -29.96 5.07 25.03
C GLN A 30 -28.92 4.81 23.91
N PHE A 31 -29.37 4.78 22.66
CA PHE A 31 -28.59 5.31 21.54
C PHE A 31 -28.58 6.83 21.63
N ALA A 32 -28.01 7.37 22.71
CA ALA A 32 -27.66 8.78 22.77
C ALA A 32 -26.43 8.95 21.88
N PHE A 33 -26.65 9.42 20.66
CA PHE A 33 -25.58 9.72 19.72
C PHE A 33 -24.71 10.85 20.30
N PRO A 34 -23.38 10.72 20.30
CA PRO A 34 -22.52 11.78 20.77
C PRO A 34 -22.68 13.02 19.87
N PRO A 35 -22.65 14.24 20.42
CA PRO A 35 -22.60 15.46 19.62
C PRO A 35 -21.36 15.46 18.71
N ALA A 36 -21.36 16.32 17.67
CA ALA A 36 -20.15 16.60 16.89
C ALA A 36 -18.96 16.79 17.83
N ALA A 37 -17.80 16.22 17.48
CA ALA A 37 -16.69 16.13 18.42
C ALA A 37 -16.41 17.50 19.04
N GLN A 38 -16.42 17.57 20.38
CA GLN A 38 -16.34 18.85 21.09
C GLN A 38 -15.03 19.60 20.76
N ALA A 39 -14.01 18.83 20.33
CA ALA A 39 -12.70 19.27 19.86
C ALA A 39 -12.68 19.95 18.47
N ALA A 40 -13.78 19.92 17.70
CA ALA A 40 -13.82 20.39 16.31
C ALA A 40 -14.65 21.67 16.10
N ARG A 41 -14.98 22.43 17.15
CA ARG A 41 -15.63 23.74 17.05
C ARG A 41 -14.70 24.77 16.37
N THR A 42 -14.67 24.70 15.05
CA THR A 42 -13.97 25.62 14.14
C THR A 42 -14.95 26.69 13.66
N HIS A 43 -14.45 27.77 13.05
CA HIS A 43 -15.28 28.78 12.36
C HIS A 43 -16.06 28.23 11.15
N HIS A 44 -15.86 26.95 10.81
CA HIS A 44 -16.54 26.25 9.73
C HIS A 44 -17.72 25.41 10.20
N LEU A 45 -18.01 25.41 11.50
CA LEU A 45 -19.23 24.86 12.08
C LEU A 45 -20.18 26.00 12.48
N ASP A 46 -21.48 25.81 12.25
CA ASP A 46 -22.51 26.72 12.74
C ASP A 46 -22.80 26.50 14.24
N ALA A 47 -23.81 27.19 14.76
CA ALA A 47 -24.18 27.10 16.18
C ALA A 47 -24.65 25.70 16.62
N ASP A 48 -25.13 24.90 15.67
CA ASP A 48 -25.62 23.53 15.89
C ASP A 48 -24.48 22.50 15.75
N GLY A 49 -23.30 22.94 15.31
CA GLY A 49 -22.12 22.10 15.12
C GLY A 49 -22.04 21.49 13.72
N ASP A 50 -22.81 22.01 12.77
CA ASP A 50 -22.88 21.54 11.39
C ASP A 50 -21.94 22.35 10.49
N GLY A 51 -21.28 21.68 9.54
CA GLY A 51 -20.37 22.36 8.63
C GLY A 51 -19.21 21.49 8.14
N TYR A 52 -18.03 22.06 7.95
CA TYR A 52 -16.88 21.36 7.35
C TYR A 52 -15.67 21.33 8.27
N ILE A 53 -15.10 20.15 8.51
CA ILE A 53 -13.88 19.99 9.31
C ILE A 53 -12.77 19.44 8.42
N PRO A 54 -11.60 20.08 8.36
CA PRO A 54 -10.47 19.55 7.60
C PRO A 54 -9.83 18.36 8.32
N THR A 55 -9.54 17.31 7.57
CA THR A 55 -8.82 16.12 8.06
C THR A 55 -8.11 15.43 6.89
N MET A 56 -7.63 14.19 7.05
CA MET A 56 -6.95 13.44 5.99
C MET A 56 -7.53 12.05 5.77
N CYS A 57 -7.77 11.72 4.50
CA CYS A 57 -8.24 10.41 4.06
C CYS A 57 -7.25 9.30 4.44
N GLU A 58 -7.79 8.10 4.73
CA GLU A 58 -7.00 6.89 4.94
C GLU A 58 -7.46 5.69 4.13
N MET A 59 -8.21 5.93 3.07
CA MET A 59 -8.65 4.86 2.16
C MET A 59 -7.48 4.26 1.36
N CYS A 60 -6.32 4.93 1.31
CA CYS A 60 -5.06 4.38 0.81
C CYS A 60 -3.86 5.17 1.36
N VAL A 61 -2.65 4.72 1.05
CA VAL A 61 -1.38 5.33 1.50
C VAL A 61 -1.09 6.72 0.91
N TRP A 62 -1.90 7.21 -0.05
CA TRP A 62 -1.72 8.54 -0.64
C TRP A 62 -2.16 9.70 0.27
N ARG A 63 -3.01 9.43 1.27
CA ARG A 63 -3.37 10.39 2.34
C ARG A 63 -3.85 11.77 1.83
N CYS A 64 -4.78 11.80 0.87
CA CYS A 64 -5.38 13.05 0.41
C CYS A 64 -6.00 13.85 1.58
N GLY A 65 -5.78 15.16 1.60
CA GLY A 65 -6.55 16.07 2.46
C GLY A 65 -8.02 16.08 2.08
N VAL A 66 -8.90 16.12 3.07
CA VAL A 66 -10.34 16.11 2.89
C VAL A 66 -11.02 17.15 3.77
N LEU A 67 -12.16 17.65 3.31
CA LEU A 67 -13.11 18.41 4.10
C LEU A 67 -14.29 17.47 4.39
N ALA A 68 -14.47 17.13 5.66
CA ALA A 68 -15.58 16.31 6.11
C ALA A 68 -16.79 17.19 6.44
N LYS A 69 -17.91 16.98 5.74
CA LYS A 69 -19.16 17.66 6.04
C LYS A 69 -19.87 16.94 7.18
N VAL A 70 -20.10 17.63 8.28
CA VAL A 70 -20.81 17.14 9.47
C VAL A 70 -22.19 17.79 9.54
N GLU A 71 -23.22 16.95 9.72
CA GLU A 71 -24.60 17.37 10.02
C GLU A 71 -25.15 16.45 11.11
N ASP A 72 -25.80 17.02 12.14
CA ASP A 72 -26.37 16.29 13.28
C ASP A 72 -25.36 15.32 13.94
N GLY A 73 -24.09 15.76 14.07
CA GLY A 73 -23.00 14.95 14.64
C GLY A 73 -22.55 13.77 13.75
N LYS A 74 -22.91 13.74 12.47
CA LYS A 74 -22.55 12.67 11.52
C LYS A 74 -21.81 13.22 10.31
N VAL A 75 -20.83 12.47 9.82
CA VAL A 75 -20.18 12.77 8.55
C VAL A 75 -21.08 12.31 7.41
N ILE A 76 -21.67 13.26 6.68
CA ILE A 76 -22.58 12.96 5.58
C ILE A 76 -21.91 13.02 4.20
N LYS A 77 -20.73 13.67 4.11
CA LYS A 77 -19.99 13.83 2.86
C LYS A 77 -18.51 14.07 3.10
N LEU A 78 -17.67 13.60 2.17
CA LEU A 78 -16.25 13.90 2.10
C LEU A 78 -15.96 14.60 0.78
N GLU A 79 -15.30 15.76 0.83
CA GLU A 79 -14.79 16.46 -0.35
C GLU A 79 -13.26 16.55 -0.30
N GLY A 80 -12.63 16.67 -1.46
CA GLY A 80 -11.19 16.91 -1.50
C GLY A 80 -10.87 18.30 -0.94
N ASN A 81 -9.82 18.44 -0.14
CA ASN A 81 -9.37 19.75 0.32
C ASN A 81 -8.65 20.48 -0.84
N PRO A 82 -9.07 21.70 -1.25
CA PRO A 82 -8.38 22.50 -2.27
C PRO A 82 -6.93 22.86 -1.92
N ASP A 83 -6.63 23.06 -0.64
CA ASP A 83 -5.32 23.52 -0.16
C ASP A 83 -4.28 22.40 -0.01
N HIS A 84 -4.73 21.15 -0.08
CA HIS A 84 -3.88 19.97 0.07
C HIS A 84 -3.35 19.49 -1.30
N PRO A 85 -2.01 19.35 -1.48
CA PRO A 85 -1.40 19.05 -2.79
C PRO A 85 -1.88 17.75 -3.45
N HIS A 86 -2.18 16.72 -2.65
CA HIS A 86 -2.66 15.44 -3.17
C HIS A 86 -4.14 15.42 -3.62
N SER A 87 -4.99 16.30 -3.08
CA SER A 87 -6.42 16.33 -3.44
C SER A 87 -6.75 17.44 -4.41
N ARG A 88 -6.24 18.67 -4.19
CA ARG A 88 -6.54 19.86 -5.01
C ARG A 88 -8.05 20.01 -5.28
N GLY A 89 -8.87 19.79 -4.26
CA GLY A 89 -10.33 19.84 -4.35
C GLY A 89 -11.01 18.58 -4.90
N LYS A 90 -10.24 17.58 -5.34
CA LYS A 90 -10.74 16.32 -5.94
C LYS A 90 -10.61 15.15 -4.96
N LEU A 91 -11.45 14.13 -5.16
CA LEU A 91 -11.41 12.90 -4.38
C LEU A 91 -11.82 11.69 -5.24
N CYS A 92 -11.10 10.58 -5.13
CA CYS A 92 -11.43 9.34 -5.84
C CYS A 92 -12.64 8.62 -5.22
N ALA A 93 -13.22 7.64 -5.93
CA ALA A 93 -14.37 6.86 -5.46
C ALA A 93 -14.15 6.23 -4.07
N ARG A 94 -12.94 5.71 -3.82
CA ARG A 94 -12.53 5.19 -2.51
C ARG A 94 -12.63 6.25 -1.43
N GLY A 95 -12.05 7.43 -1.66
CA GLY A 95 -12.12 8.54 -0.70
C GLY A 95 -13.55 9.01 -0.44
N GLN A 96 -14.38 9.11 -1.49
CA GLN A 96 -15.81 9.47 -1.37
C GLN A 96 -16.59 8.44 -0.54
N SER A 97 -16.26 7.15 -0.68
CA SER A 97 -16.85 6.06 0.11
C SER A 97 -16.28 5.92 1.52
N GLY A 98 -15.29 6.73 1.91
CA GLY A 98 -14.51 6.53 3.13
C GLY A 98 -15.29 6.66 4.43
N LEU A 99 -16.46 7.30 4.38
CA LEU A 99 -17.45 7.32 5.46
C LEU A 99 -17.91 5.91 5.87
N MET A 100 -17.87 4.92 4.97
CA MET A 100 -18.15 3.53 5.34
C MET A 100 -17.03 2.85 6.12
N ASN A 101 -15.78 3.34 6.14
CA ASN A 101 -14.80 2.79 7.10
C ASN A 101 -15.18 3.15 8.55
N THR A 102 -15.91 4.24 8.73
CA THR A 102 -16.39 4.72 10.02
C THR A 102 -17.73 4.10 10.38
N TYR A 103 -18.65 4.01 9.42
CA TYR A 103 -20.02 3.51 9.61
C TYR A 103 -20.25 2.08 9.10
N ASP A 104 -19.19 1.29 8.90
CA ASP A 104 -19.33 -0.13 8.55
C ASP A 104 -20.12 -0.84 9.66
N PRO A 105 -21.24 -1.51 9.36
CA PRO A 105 -21.98 -2.26 10.38
C PRO A 105 -21.20 -3.45 10.96
N ASP A 106 -20.07 -3.85 10.35
CA ASP A 106 -19.16 -4.93 10.79
C ASP A 106 -17.93 -4.45 11.56
N ARG A 107 -17.85 -3.15 11.84
CA ARG A 107 -16.70 -2.57 12.51
C ARG A 107 -16.49 -3.16 13.90
N VAL A 108 -15.22 -3.38 14.26
CA VAL A 108 -14.86 -3.79 15.63
C VAL A 108 -14.88 -2.54 16.50
N LEU A 109 -15.85 -2.49 17.41
CA LEU A 109 -16.08 -1.33 18.27
C LEU A 109 -15.58 -1.53 19.71
N PHE A 110 -15.20 -2.75 20.09
CA PHE A 110 -14.77 -3.09 21.45
C PHE A 110 -13.61 -4.09 21.40
N PRO A 111 -12.70 -4.11 22.39
CA PRO A 111 -11.69 -5.15 22.49
C PRO A 111 -12.31 -6.55 22.50
N LEU A 112 -11.72 -7.46 21.73
CA LEU A 112 -12.18 -8.84 21.60
C LEU A 112 -11.07 -9.81 22.04
N ILE A 113 -11.44 -10.81 22.84
CA ILE A 113 -10.57 -11.91 23.24
C ILE A 113 -11.15 -13.22 22.70
N ARG A 114 -10.31 -14.05 22.08
CA ARG A 114 -10.73 -15.33 21.52
C ARG A 114 -11.26 -16.26 22.62
N ALA A 115 -12.45 -16.81 22.40
CA ALA A 115 -13.15 -17.73 23.31
C ALA A 115 -13.23 -19.18 22.78
N GLY A 116 -12.89 -19.41 21.52
CA GLY A 116 -12.85 -20.74 20.90
C GLY A 116 -11.47 -21.11 20.34
N LYS A 117 -11.44 -22.12 19.46
CA LYS A 117 -10.20 -22.47 18.74
C LYS A 117 -9.86 -21.36 17.74
N ARG A 118 -8.56 -21.20 17.47
CA ARG A 118 -8.07 -20.26 16.46
C ARG A 118 -8.75 -20.52 15.10
N GLY A 119 -9.30 -19.48 14.50
CA GLY A 119 -10.02 -19.55 13.22
C GLY A 119 -11.53 -19.86 13.31
N GLU A 120 -12.07 -20.25 14.48
CA GLU A 120 -13.53 -20.47 14.64
C GLU A 120 -14.33 -19.16 14.64
N GLY A 121 -13.68 -18.01 14.88
CA GLY A 121 -14.35 -16.71 14.96
C GLY A 121 -15.15 -16.50 16.24
N LEU A 122 -14.93 -17.33 17.26
CA LEU A 122 -15.59 -17.20 18.55
C LEU A 122 -14.81 -16.23 19.42
N PHE A 123 -15.35 -15.04 19.62
CA PHE A 123 -14.79 -13.98 20.46
C PHE A 123 -15.77 -13.60 21.57
N ARG A 124 -15.22 -13.18 22.71
CA ARG A 124 -15.97 -12.43 23.72
C ARG A 124 -15.46 -11.00 23.75
N GLN A 125 -16.37 -10.07 24.04
CA GLN A 125 -16.00 -8.70 24.36
C GLN A 125 -15.20 -8.66 25.67
N ALA A 126 -14.25 -7.73 25.75
CA ALA A 126 -13.42 -7.46 26.92
C ALA A 126 -13.35 -5.95 27.16
N SER A 127 -12.99 -5.55 28.38
CA SER A 127 -12.59 -4.17 28.63
C SER A 127 -11.21 -3.90 28.04
N TRP A 128 -10.87 -2.62 27.84
CA TRP A 128 -9.52 -2.23 27.43
C TRP A 128 -8.44 -2.71 28.38
N ASP A 129 -8.64 -2.54 29.69
CA ASP A 129 -7.65 -2.97 30.69
C ASP A 129 -7.41 -4.48 30.63
N GLU A 130 -8.47 -5.29 30.52
CA GLU A 130 -8.35 -6.73 30.39
C GLU A 130 -7.59 -7.12 29.12
N ALA A 131 -7.97 -6.55 27.98
CA ALA A 131 -7.36 -6.88 26.70
C ALA A 131 -5.88 -6.49 26.66
N LEU A 132 -5.53 -5.30 27.13
CA LEU A 132 -4.16 -4.81 27.20
C LEU A 132 -3.30 -5.65 28.16
N ASP A 133 -3.85 -6.06 29.30
CA ASP A 133 -3.16 -6.93 30.27
C ASP A 133 -2.92 -8.32 29.68
N VAL A 134 -3.87 -8.88 28.94
CA VAL A 134 -3.69 -10.17 28.24
C VAL A 134 -2.60 -10.07 27.18
N VAL A 135 -2.56 -8.98 26.41
CA VAL A 135 -1.51 -8.74 25.41
C VAL A 135 -0.14 -8.64 26.08
N ALA A 136 0.00 -7.74 27.05
CA ALA A 136 1.27 -7.51 27.74
C ALA A 136 1.78 -8.77 28.44
N ARG A 137 0.91 -9.50 29.14
CA ARG A 137 1.28 -10.75 29.84
C ARG A 137 1.79 -11.83 28.88
N ASN A 138 1.14 -12.02 27.72
CA ASN A 138 1.58 -13.03 26.77
C ASN A 138 2.88 -12.62 26.07
N MET A 139 3.04 -11.33 25.73
CA MET A 139 4.29 -10.82 25.19
C MET A 139 5.44 -10.98 26.19
N LEU A 140 5.29 -10.55 27.44
CA LEU A 140 6.31 -10.71 28.48
C LEU A 140 6.66 -12.19 28.72
N LYS A 141 5.66 -13.07 28.75
CA LYS A 141 5.89 -14.53 28.86
C LYS A 141 6.74 -15.07 27.70
N ILE A 142 6.52 -14.60 26.46
CA ILE A 142 7.34 -14.98 25.31
C ILE A 142 8.75 -14.44 25.48
N LYS A 143 8.91 -13.16 25.84
CA LYS A 143 10.22 -12.53 26.09
C LYS A 143 11.03 -13.29 27.12
N GLU A 144 10.43 -13.62 28.26
CA GLU A 144 11.08 -14.31 29.38
C GLU A 144 11.51 -15.74 29.02
N LYS A 145 10.70 -16.44 28.23
CA LYS A 145 10.94 -17.86 27.93
C LYS A 145 11.81 -18.11 26.69
N TYR A 146 11.66 -17.27 25.67
CA TYR A 146 12.23 -17.51 24.33
C TYR A 146 13.11 -16.36 23.82
N GLY A 147 13.20 -15.26 24.56
CA GLY A 147 13.85 -14.04 24.11
C GLY A 147 12.90 -13.11 23.33
N PRO A 148 13.21 -11.80 23.27
CA PRO A 148 12.39 -10.84 22.54
C PRO A 148 12.36 -11.11 21.03
N GLU A 149 13.38 -11.75 20.47
CA GLU A 149 13.45 -12.13 19.07
C GLU A 149 12.36 -13.14 18.67
N ALA A 150 11.78 -13.89 19.60
CA ALA A 150 10.70 -14.82 19.31
C ALA A 150 9.35 -14.14 18.98
N MET A 151 9.27 -12.80 19.05
CA MET A 151 8.10 -12.03 18.61
C MET A 151 8.31 -11.44 17.22
N ILE A 152 7.32 -11.58 16.35
CA ILE A 152 7.26 -10.88 15.06
C ILE A 152 6.34 -9.66 15.22
N PHE A 153 6.73 -8.56 14.60
CA PHE A 153 5.86 -7.40 14.40
C PHE A 153 5.64 -7.21 12.90
N SER A 154 4.44 -6.83 12.51
CA SER A 154 4.18 -6.45 11.12
C SER A 154 3.14 -5.35 11.03
N SER A 155 3.34 -4.42 10.09
CA SER A 155 2.38 -3.36 9.84
C SER A 155 2.38 -2.90 8.40
N THR A 156 1.27 -2.30 7.98
CA THR A 156 1.22 -1.51 6.75
C THR A 156 1.55 -0.07 7.07
N HIS A 157 2.35 0.59 6.23
CA HIS A 157 2.74 2.00 6.41
C HIS A 157 1.54 2.91 6.76
N ASN A 158 1.64 3.59 7.90
CA ASN A 158 0.61 4.46 8.50
C ASN A 158 1.25 5.69 9.16
N LEU A 159 0.48 6.62 9.76
CA LEU A 159 1.08 7.83 10.39
C LEU A 159 1.66 7.52 11.78
N SER A 160 1.04 6.60 12.52
CA SER A 160 1.53 6.10 13.82
C SER A 160 2.68 5.09 13.73
N GLN A 161 3.41 5.08 12.61
CA GLN A 161 4.45 4.09 12.30
C GLN A 161 5.57 4.11 13.36
N VAL A 162 5.98 5.30 13.77
CA VAL A 162 7.05 5.48 14.77
C VAL A 162 6.66 4.89 16.12
N GLN A 163 5.40 5.02 16.55
CA GLN A 163 4.92 4.49 17.83
C GLN A 163 4.83 2.96 17.81
N PHE A 164 4.43 2.38 16.66
CA PHE A 164 4.49 0.94 16.48
C PHE A 164 5.94 0.43 16.50
N GLU A 165 6.85 1.15 15.86
CA GLU A 165 8.29 0.85 15.86
C GLU A 165 8.93 1.04 17.25
N ASN A 166 8.42 1.96 18.07
CA ASN A 166 8.83 2.10 19.46
C ASN A 166 8.51 0.84 20.28
N LEU A 167 7.34 0.22 20.06
CA LEU A 167 7.02 -1.07 20.67
C LEU A 167 7.97 -2.17 20.18
N LEU A 168 8.15 -2.31 18.86
CA LEU A 168 9.03 -3.31 18.24
C LEU A 168 10.47 -3.21 18.78
N ASN A 169 11.08 -2.04 18.61
CA ASN A 169 12.49 -1.82 18.90
C ASN A 169 12.74 -1.77 20.41
N GLY A 170 11.84 -1.14 21.18
CA GLY A 170 11.91 -1.12 22.64
C GLY A 170 11.72 -2.51 23.26
N TYR A 171 10.83 -3.35 22.69
CA TYR A 171 10.67 -4.74 23.10
C TYR A 171 11.95 -5.55 22.85
N GLY A 172 12.71 -5.19 21.81
CA GLY A 172 14.00 -5.79 21.45
C GLY A 172 13.90 -6.87 20.38
N SER A 173 12.80 -6.94 19.64
CA SER A 173 12.68 -7.88 18.52
C SER A 173 13.34 -7.30 17.27
N PRO A 174 14.13 -8.08 16.51
CA PRO A 174 14.63 -7.65 15.21
C PRO A 174 13.64 -7.98 14.09
N ASN A 175 12.51 -8.66 14.36
CA ASN A 175 11.66 -9.27 13.33
C ASN A 175 10.51 -8.36 12.92
N TYR A 176 10.74 -7.60 11.85
CA TYR A 176 9.76 -6.66 11.31
C TYR A 176 9.35 -6.99 9.87
N GLY A 177 8.07 -7.36 9.69
CA GLY A 177 7.46 -7.58 8.39
C GLY A 177 6.75 -6.32 7.88
N THR A 178 7.28 -5.73 6.79
CA THR A 178 6.60 -4.62 6.10
C THR A 178 6.00 -5.09 4.79
N GLN A 179 5.01 -4.36 4.26
CA GLN A 179 4.43 -4.64 2.95
C GLN A 179 5.41 -4.42 1.77
N ARG A 180 6.61 -3.86 2.00
CA ARG A 180 7.48 -3.35 0.93
C ARG A 180 8.04 -4.46 0.03
N SER A 181 8.40 -5.62 0.60
CA SER A 181 8.83 -6.80 -0.16
C SER A 181 7.74 -7.37 -1.09
N LEU A 182 6.47 -7.17 -0.75
CA LEU A 182 5.33 -7.53 -1.59
C LEU A 182 4.94 -6.42 -2.59
N CYS A 183 5.63 -5.29 -2.55
CA CYS A 183 5.28 -4.10 -3.32
C CYS A 183 6.45 -3.63 -4.17
N PHE A 184 7.47 -3.00 -3.56
CA PHE A 184 8.40 -2.13 -4.29
C PHE A 184 9.87 -2.23 -3.85
N ASN A 185 10.26 -3.31 -3.15
CA ASN A 185 11.65 -3.53 -2.77
C ASN A 185 12.61 -3.48 -3.97
N ALA A 186 12.23 -4.04 -5.13
CA ALA A 186 13.09 -3.98 -6.32
C ALA A 186 13.35 -2.54 -6.78
N MET A 187 12.36 -1.64 -6.68
CA MET A 187 12.53 -0.21 -6.99
C MET A 187 13.47 0.43 -5.97
N VAL A 188 13.18 0.24 -4.67
CA VAL A 188 13.96 0.87 -3.60
C VAL A 188 15.42 0.42 -3.63
N THR A 189 15.68 -0.88 -3.73
CA THR A 189 17.06 -1.40 -3.78
C THR A 189 17.78 -0.92 -5.05
N ALA A 190 17.12 -0.95 -6.21
CA ALA A 190 17.73 -0.46 -7.46
C ALA A 190 18.06 1.04 -7.40
N PHE A 191 17.11 1.89 -7.02
CA PHE A 191 17.32 3.33 -6.96
C PHE A 191 18.23 3.75 -5.82
N SER A 192 18.27 3.03 -4.69
CA SER A 192 19.22 3.33 -3.61
C SER A 192 20.66 3.06 -4.07
N LEU A 193 20.89 1.96 -4.79
CA LEU A 193 22.22 1.61 -5.31
C LEU A 193 22.63 2.45 -6.54
N THR A 194 21.67 3.04 -7.25
CA THR A 194 21.95 3.81 -8.48
C THR A 194 22.01 5.31 -8.24
N TYR A 195 21.07 5.83 -7.46
CA TYR A 195 20.84 7.27 -7.23
C TYR A 195 21.01 7.68 -5.76
N GLY A 196 21.12 6.72 -4.83
CA GLY A 196 21.13 7.02 -3.40
C GLY A 196 19.76 7.40 -2.84
N VAL A 197 18.67 7.17 -3.58
CA VAL A 197 17.30 7.50 -3.18
C VAL A 197 16.40 6.28 -3.19
N GLU A 198 15.48 6.19 -2.23
CA GLU A 198 14.59 5.03 -2.12
C GLU A 198 13.43 5.11 -3.11
N GLU A 199 12.79 6.27 -3.20
CA GLU A 199 11.60 6.49 -4.01
C GLU A 199 11.82 7.78 -4.82
N PRO A 200 12.28 7.71 -6.08
CA PRO A 200 12.50 8.90 -6.87
C PRO A 200 11.17 9.64 -7.10
N SER A 201 11.14 10.96 -6.94
CA SER A 201 9.93 11.74 -7.21
C SER A 201 9.66 11.77 -8.71
N ARG A 202 8.42 12.06 -9.11
CA ARG A 202 8.04 12.18 -10.52
C ARG A 202 7.50 13.58 -10.79
N ASN A 203 8.02 14.25 -11.81
CA ASN A 203 7.50 15.54 -12.27
C ASN A 203 6.87 15.39 -13.65
N TYR A 204 5.60 15.76 -13.76
CA TYR A 204 4.82 15.69 -15.00
C TYR A 204 4.61 17.05 -15.65
N GLN A 205 5.18 18.15 -15.13
CA GLN A 205 4.88 19.51 -15.59
C GLN A 205 5.32 19.73 -17.05
N ASP A 206 6.54 19.35 -17.41
CA ASP A 206 7.10 19.58 -18.74
C ASP A 206 7.35 18.29 -19.55
N VAL A 207 6.89 17.14 -19.03
CA VAL A 207 7.09 15.85 -19.69
C VAL A 207 6.40 15.80 -21.05
N GLN A 208 7.13 15.31 -22.06
CA GLN A 208 6.67 15.16 -23.44
C GLN A 208 6.57 13.70 -23.88
N TYR A 209 7.33 12.81 -23.24
CA TYR A 209 7.34 11.38 -23.55
C TYR A 209 7.36 10.55 -22.27
N ILE A 210 6.40 9.66 -22.09
CA ILE A 210 6.28 8.79 -20.92
C ILE A 210 6.36 7.34 -21.40
N LEU A 211 7.39 6.63 -20.96
CA LEU A 211 7.48 5.18 -21.04
C LEU A 211 6.99 4.59 -19.71
N LEU A 212 5.87 3.88 -19.76
CA LEU A 212 5.19 3.38 -18.56
C LEU A 212 5.13 1.84 -18.59
N THR A 213 5.90 1.21 -17.71
CA THR A 213 6.05 -0.25 -17.66
C THR A 213 5.20 -0.85 -16.53
N GLY A 214 4.12 -1.57 -16.88
CA GLY A 214 3.24 -2.30 -15.96
C GLY A 214 2.46 -1.46 -14.92
N ARG A 215 2.65 -0.14 -14.91
CA ARG A 215 2.06 0.77 -13.91
C ARG A 215 0.70 1.28 -14.38
N ASN A 216 -0.35 0.60 -13.94
CA ASN A 216 -1.73 0.89 -14.30
C ASN A 216 -2.34 2.09 -13.54
N MET A 217 -1.89 3.32 -13.82
CA MET A 217 -2.25 4.52 -13.03
C MET A 217 -3.74 4.90 -13.04
N MET A 218 -4.50 4.50 -14.06
CA MET A 218 -5.93 4.83 -14.15
C MET A 218 -6.85 3.82 -13.45
N GLU A 219 -6.29 2.73 -12.90
CA GLU A 219 -7.00 1.84 -11.96
C GLU A 219 -6.31 1.82 -10.60
N ALA A 220 -4.98 1.97 -10.54
CA ALA A 220 -4.20 2.14 -9.32
C ALA A 220 -4.09 3.62 -8.91
N ILE A 221 -5.24 4.26 -8.69
CA ILE A 221 -5.33 5.72 -8.57
C ILE A 221 -4.53 6.26 -7.37
N SER A 222 -3.62 7.20 -7.65
CA SER A 222 -3.05 8.15 -6.71
C SER A 222 -3.52 9.53 -7.16
N THR A 223 -4.45 10.16 -6.45
CA THR A 223 -5.32 11.22 -7.01
C THR A 223 -4.57 12.33 -7.75
N SER A 224 -3.54 12.92 -7.14
CA SER A 224 -2.73 13.98 -7.77
C SER A 224 -1.85 13.42 -8.89
N GLU A 225 -1.07 12.37 -8.64
CA GLU A 225 -0.14 11.79 -9.61
C GLU A 225 -0.86 11.31 -10.90
N THR A 226 -1.98 10.59 -10.75
CA THR A 226 -2.84 10.19 -11.86
C THR A 226 -3.40 11.41 -12.59
N GLY A 227 -3.79 12.46 -11.87
CA GLY A 227 -4.27 13.71 -12.45
C GLY A 227 -3.20 14.43 -13.26
N GLU A 228 -1.98 14.52 -12.73
CA GLU A 228 -0.84 15.17 -13.37
C GLU A 228 -0.40 14.46 -14.65
N MET A 229 -0.40 13.12 -14.67
CA MET A 229 -0.19 12.36 -15.91
C MET A 229 -1.29 12.63 -16.94
N VAL A 230 -2.57 12.68 -16.51
CA VAL A 230 -3.69 13.02 -17.41
C VAL A 230 -3.57 14.45 -17.96
N ASP A 231 -3.14 15.40 -17.13
CA ASP A 231 -2.87 16.77 -17.55
C ASP A 231 -1.72 16.81 -18.56
N ALA A 232 -0.65 16.02 -18.36
CA ALA A 232 0.45 15.89 -19.32
C ALA A 232 0.00 15.31 -20.67
N ILE A 233 -0.79 14.24 -20.66
CA ILE A 233 -1.40 13.69 -21.88
C ILE A 233 -2.26 14.74 -22.58
N SER A 234 -3.02 15.53 -21.82
CA SER A 234 -3.88 16.60 -22.35
C SER A 234 -3.08 17.74 -22.99
N ARG A 235 -1.83 17.97 -22.56
CA ARG A 235 -0.89 18.90 -23.19
C ARG A 235 -0.18 18.32 -24.41
N GLY A 236 -0.39 17.04 -24.72
CA GLY A 236 0.19 16.36 -25.88
C GLY A 236 1.36 15.43 -25.57
N ALA A 237 1.65 15.14 -24.29
CA ALA A 237 2.67 14.16 -23.94
C ALA A 237 2.32 12.77 -24.49
N LYS A 238 3.28 12.11 -25.16
CA LYS A 238 3.08 10.76 -25.69
C LYS A 238 3.30 9.73 -24.59
N LEU A 239 2.25 8.96 -24.28
CA LEU A 239 2.33 7.82 -23.35
C LEU A 239 2.47 6.51 -24.14
N VAL A 240 3.61 5.84 -23.99
CA VAL A 240 3.85 4.45 -24.45
C VAL A 240 3.73 3.53 -23.24
N TYR A 241 2.78 2.60 -23.30
CA TYR A 241 2.41 1.75 -22.17
C TYR A 241 2.68 0.27 -22.45
N LEU A 242 3.58 -0.32 -21.68
CA LEU A 242 3.96 -1.73 -21.76
C LEU A 242 3.19 -2.50 -20.69
N ASP A 243 2.24 -3.34 -21.10
CA ASP A 243 1.46 -4.17 -20.18
C ASP A 243 0.86 -5.36 -20.94
N PRO A 244 0.93 -6.60 -20.42
CA PRO A 244 0.25 -7.75 -21.03
C PRO A 244 -1.30 -7.63 -21.07
N ARG A 245 -1.89 -6.68 -20.35
CA ARG A 245 -3.33 -6.42 -20.28
C ARG A 245 -3.68 -5.07 -20.89
N TYR A 246 -4.77 -5.03 -21.66
CA TYR A 246 -5.38 -3.81 -22.15
C TYR A 246 -6.20 -3.14 -21.02
N THR A 247 -5.50 -2.38 -20.18
CA THR A 247 -6.09 -1.72 -19.00
C THR A 247 -6.78 -0.39 -19.35
N LYS A 248 -7.39 0.27 -18.37
CA LYS A 248 -7.88 1.66 -18.56
C LYS A 248 -6.74 2.63 -18.88
N THR A 249 -5.52 2.34 -18.40
CA THR A 249 -4.32 3.11 -18.75
C THR A 249 -3.95 2.87 -20.21
N ALA A 250 -3.97 1.61 -20.69
CA ALA A 250 -3.75 1.28 -22.09
C ALA A 250 -4.77 1.96 -23.03
N ALA A 251 -6.04 2.01 -22.62
CA ALA A 251 -7.09 2.69 -23.38
C ALA A 251 -6.90 4.22 -23.51
N LYS A 252 -5.98 4.81 -22.73
CA LYS A 252 -5.63 6.23 -22.76
C LYS A 252 -4.19 6.50 -23.17
N SER A 253 -3.39 5.46 -23.41
CA SER A 253 -2.04 5.59 -23.96
C SER A 253 -2.10 5.87 -25.46
N ALA A 254 -1.08 6.58 -25.96
CA ALA A 254 -0.89 6.77 -27.40
C ALA A 254 -0.53 5.45 -28.09
N GLU A 255 0.20 4.58 -27.40
CA GLU A 255 0.61 3.28 -27.88
C GLU A 255 0.58 2.26 -26.73
N TRP A 256 -0.14 1.16 -26.92
CA TRP A 256 -0.12 0.01 -26.01
C TRP A 256 0.71 -1.11 -26.62
N ILE A 257 1.68 -1.61 -25.85
CA ILE A 257 2.57 -2.69 -26.23
C ILE A 257 2.24 -3.90 -25.35
N PRO A 258 1.61 -4.95 -25.89
CA PRO A 258 1.28 -6.16 -25.14
C PRO A 258 2.54 -7.00 -24.92
N ILE A 259 3.44 -6.55 -24.05
CA ILE A 259 4.71 -7.22 -23.79
C ILE A 259 4.48 -8.59 -23.12
N ARG A 260 5.33 -9.57 -23.45
CA ARG A 260 5.37 -10.85 -22.71
C ARG A 260 5.76 -10.58 -21.24
N PRO A 261 5.05 -11.15 -20.24
CA PRO A 261 5.39 -10.92 -18.84
C PRO A 261 6.84 -11.30 -18.50
N GLY A 262 7.55 -10.41 -17.79
CA GLY A 262 8.92 -10.65 -17.30
C GLY A 262 10.01 -10.31 -18.31
N THR A 263 9.66 -9.89 -19.52
CA THR A 263 10.63 -9.52 -20.57
C THR A 263 10.87 -8.01 -20.67
N ASP A 264 10.37 -7.21 -19.73
CA ASP A 264 10.50 -5.76 -19.71
C ASP A 264 11.97 -5.31 -19.72
N ALA A 265 12.82 -5.97 -18.93
CA ALA A 265 14.27 -5.70 -18.93
C ALA A 265 14.90 -5.89 -20.32
N ALA A 266 14.50 -6.90 -21.10
CA ALA A 266 15.06 -7.10 -22.45
C ALA A 266 14.70 -5.94 -23.40
N PHE A 267 13.46 -5.46 -23.33
CA PHE A 267 13.02 -4.29 -24.09
C PHE A 267 13.82 -3.03 -23.70
N LEU A 268 13.97 -2.78 -22.40
CA LEU A 268 14.66 -1.60 -21.89
C LEU A 268 16.18 -1.64 -22.16
N LEU A 269 16.83 -2.79 -22.02
CA LEU A 269 18.24 -2.98 -22.35
C LEU A 269 18.50 -2.75 -23.85
N ALA A 270 17.58 -3.16 -24.72
CA ALA A 270 17.68 -2.87 -26.14
C ALA A 270 17.47 -1.38 -26.46
N MET A 271 16.62 -0.67 -25.73
CA MET A 271 16.57 0.79 -25.84
C MET A 271 17.90 1.43 -25.40
N ILE A 272 18.48 0.99 -24.29
CA ILE A 272 19.78 1.49 -23.81
C ILE A 272 20.85 1.24 -24.89
N HIS A 273 20.90 0.03 -25.46
CA HIS A 273 21.79 -0.31 -26.58
C HIS A 273 21.69 0.70 -27.73
N VAL A 274 20.48 0.99 -28.21
CA VAL A 274 20.27 1.95 -29.31
C VAL A 274 20.78 3.34 -28.91
N ILE A 275 20.42 3.81 -27.72
CA ILE A 275 20.81 5.15 -27.24
C ILE A 275 22.33 5.30 -27.15
N VAL A 276 23.04 4.30 -26.65
CA VAL A 276 24.50 4.38 -26.45
C VAL A 276 25.28 4.14 -27.74
N THR A 277 24.80 3.26 -28.63
CA THR A 277 25.47 2.97 -29.90
C THR A 277 25.28 4.07 -30.94
N GLU A 278 24.10 4.71 -30.95
CA GLU A 278 23.81 5.87 -31.81
C GLU A 278 24.23 7.21 -31.19
N GLN A 279 24.81 7.20 -29.98
CA GLN A 279 25.30 8.39 -29.26
C GLN A 279 24.19 9.44 -29.01
N LEU A 280 23.00 8.98 -28.59
CA LEU A 280 21.81 9.81 -28.36
C LEU A 280 21.63 10.28 -26.91
N ALA A 281 22.55 9.92 -26.01
CA ALA A 281 22.48 10.31 -24.60
C ALA A 281 22.79 11.81 -24.40
N ASP A 282 22.31 12.37 -23.29
CA ASP A 282 22.72 13.71 -22.81
C ASP A 282 24.18 13.65 -22.33
N CYS A 283 25.10 13.90 -23.26
CA CYS A 283 26.54 13.85 -23.01
C CYS A 283 27.01 14.83 -21.93
N GLU A 284 26.35 15.98 -21.76
CA GLU A 284 26.74 16.98 -20.77
C GLU A 284 26.36 16.50 -19.37
N PHE A 285 25.11 16.05 -19.21
CA PHE A 285 24.62 15.50 -17.95
C PHE A 285 25.42 14.26 -17.53
N VAL A 286 25.63 13.31 -18.45
CA VAL A 286 26.34 12.06 -18.18
C VAL A 286 27.76 12.32 -17.66
N LYS A 287 28.53 13.20 -18.31
CA LYS A 287 29.91 13.52 -17.86
C LYS A 287 29.95 14.15 -16.48
N ARG A 288 28.94 14.95 -16.15
CA ARG A 288 28.88 15.67 -14.87
C ARG A 288 28.43 14.76 -13.73
N TYR A 289 27.37 13.99 -13.93
CA TYR A 289 26.63 13.36 -12.83
C TYR A 289 26.59 11.83 -12.85
N VAL A 290 27.14 11.16 -13.87
CA VAL A 290 27.02 9.71 -14.01
C VAL A 290 28.40 9.05 -14.01
N VAL A 291 28.50 7.89 -13.36
CA VAL A 291 29.68 7.01 -13.34
C VAL A 291 29.35 5.70 -14.04
N GLY A 292 30.32 5.20 -14.80
CA GLY A 292 30.17 3.98 -15.58
C GLY A 292 29.35 4.18 -16.84
N CYS A 293 29.53 5.26 -17.60
CA CYS A 293 28.94 5.36 -18.95
C CYS A 293 29.94 5.05 -20.06
N ASP A 294 31.25 5.18 -19.83
CA ASP A 294 32.27 4.97 -20.86
C ASP A 294 32.30 3.52 -21.38
N ASP A 295 32.15 2.54 -20.49
CA ASP A 295 32.11 1.12 -20.82
C ASP A 295 30.69 0.59 -21.11
N LEU A 296 29.66 1.42 -20.95
CA LEU A 296 28.26 1.02 -21.14
C LEU A 296 27.97 0.53 -22.58
N PRO A 297 28.46 1.17 -23.67
CA PRO A 297 28.26 0.63 -25.02
C PRO A 297 28.74 -0.81 -25.18
N LYS A 298 29.87 -1.15 -24.57
CA LYS A 298 30.42 -2.50 -24.58
C LYS A 298 29.59 -3.45 -23.73
N ALA A 299 29.14 -3.01 -22.55
CA ALA A 299 28.27 -3.81 -21.69
C ALA A 299 26.92 -4.13 -22.37
N MET A 300 26.42 -3.23 -23.23
CA MET A 300 25.15 -3.36 -23.93
C MET A 300 25.26 -3.97 -25.33
N GLU A 301 26.46 -4.34 -25.81
CA GLU A 301 26.73 -4.72 -27.20
C GLU A 301 25.80 -5.84 -27.72
N ASN A 302 25.48 -6.82 -26.85
CA ASN A 302 24.65 -7.97 -27.20
C ASN A 302 23.14 -7.74 -27.04
N TYR A 303 22.72 -6.63 -26.43
CA TYR A 303 21.31 -6.33 -26.21
C TYR A 303 20.70 -5.60 -27.41
N THR A 304 20.81 -6.17 -28.60
CA THR A 304 20.27 -5.54 -29.81
C THR A 304 18.73 -5.56 -29.83
N PRO A 305 18.08 -4.67 -30.59
CA PRO A 305 16.65 -4.75 -30.87
C PRO A 305 16.20 -6.11 -31.43
N THR A 306 17.00 -6.72 -32.31
CA THR A 306 16.73 -8.06 -32.88
C THR A 306 16.84 -9.17 -31.84
N TRP A 307 17.75 -9.05 -30.88
CA TRP A 307 17.82 -9.94 -29.72
C TRP A 307 16.57 -9.78 -28.85
N ALA A 308 16.17 -8.55 -28.53
CA ALA A 308 14.99 -8.28 -27.71
C ALA A 308 13.69 -8.73 -28.39
N GLU A 309 13.58 -8.63 -29.72
CA GLU A 309 12.44 -9.14 -30.47
C GLU A 309 12.22 -10.64 -30.24
N SER A 310 13.30 -11.43 -30.25
CA SER A 310 13.22 -12.88 -30.03
C SER A 310 12.68 -13.26 -28.64
N ILE A 311 12.91 -12.39 -27.64
CA ILE A 311 12.53 -12.60 -26.24
C ILE A 311 11.13 -12.04 -25.95
N THR A 312 10.92 -10.79 -26.33
CA THR A 312 9.71 -10.01 -25.99
C THR A 312 8.55 -10.28 -26.93
N GLY A 313 8.85 -10.69 -28.18
CA GLY A 313 7.90 -10.74 -29.29
C GLY A 313 7.51 -9.37 -29.85
N ILE A 314 8.19 -8.28 -29.45
CA ILE A 314 7.96 -6.94 -29.97
C ILE A 314 8.91 -6.70 -31.15
N PRO A 315 8.44 -6.23 -32.32
CA PRO A 315 9.30 -6.04 -33.49
C PRO A 315 10.51 -5.15 -33.20
N ALA A 316 11.69 -5.52 -33.68
CA ALA A 316 12.93 -4.75 -33.48
C ALA A 316 12.77 -3.28 -33.90
N GLU A 317 12.10 -3.03 -35.03
CA GLU A 317 11.82 -1.68 -35.54
C GLU A 317 11.00 -0.82 -34.57
N THR A 318 10.13 -1.45 -33.77
CA THR A 318 9.32 -0.76 -32.76
C THR A 318 10.19 -0.35 -31.57
N ILE A 319 11.09 -1.24 -31.14
CA ILE A 319 12.06 -0.96 -30.07
C ILE A 319 13.00 0.18 -30.49
N ASP A 320 13.56 0.11 -31.70
CA ASP A 320 14.41 1.16 -32.28
C ASP A 320 13.71 2.51 -32.31
N ARG A 321 12.49 2.55 -32.83
CA ARG A 321 11.69 3.79 -32.91
C ARG A 321 11.45 4.37 -31.52
N ILE A 322 11.03 3.56 -30.55
CA ILE A 322 10.73 4.03 -29.19
C ILE A 322 12.00 4.52 -28.50
N ALA A 323 13.14 3.85 -28.68
CA ALA A 323 14.43 4.30 -28.14
C ALA A 323 14.81 5.70 -28.68
N ARG A 324 14.70 5.90 -29.99
CA ARG A 324 15.00 7.19 -30.65
C ARG A 324 14.01 8.28 -30.27
N GLU A 325 12.72 7.98 -30.20
CA GLU A 325 11.69 8.93 -29.75
C GLU A 325 11.90 9.35 -28.29
N TYR A 326 12.21 8.39 -27.41
CA TYR A 326 12.52 8.64 -26.00
C TYR A 326 13.75 9.54 -25.87
N ALA A 327 14.84 9.22 -26.57
CA ALA A 327 16.05 10.02 -26.54
C ALA A 327 15.85 11.44 -27.13
N ALA A 328 15.03 11.57 -28.18
CA ALA A 328 14.72 12.86 -28.79
C ALA A 328 13.93 13.79 -27.85
N ALA A 329 13.14 13.25 -26.92
CA ALA A 329 12.50 14.04 -25.87
C ALA A 329 13.49 14.51 -24.76
N GLY A 330 14.68 13.90 -24.69
CA GLY A 330 15.78 14.30 -23.80
C GLY A 330 15.33 14.46 -22.35
N LYS A 331 15.65 15.60 -21.73
CA LYS A 331 15.28 15.93 -20.35
C LYS A 331 13.76 15.93 -20.07
N ASN A 332 12.91 15.96 -21.11
CA ASN A 332 11.46 15.91 -21.00
C ASN A 332 10.90 14.49 -21.20
N ALA A 333 11.73 13.45 -21.26
CA ALA A 333 11.31 12.06 -21.25
C ALA A 333 11.22 11.51 -19.83
N LEU A 334 10.32 10.55 -19.56
CA LEU A 334 10.22 9.81 -18.30
C LEU A 334 10.13 8.32 -18.57
N ALA A 335 11.15 7.55 -18.18
CA ALA A 335 10.99 6.12 -17.96
C ALA A 335 10.47 5.93 -16.54
N HIS A 336 9.16 5.65 -16.41
CA HIS A 336 8.50 5.69 -15.11
C HIS A 336 8.95 4.50 -14.23
N PRO A 337 9.46 4.73 -12.99
CA PRO A 337 9.98 3.69 -12.09
C PRO A 337 8.89 2.84 -11.42
N GLY A 338 7.74 2.71 -12.08
CA GLY A 338 6.57 2.00 -11.56
C GLY A 338 6.12 2.43 -10.16
N TRP A 339 5.45 1.50 -9.48
CA TRP A 339 5.23 1.52 -8.04
C TRP A 339 5.32 0.11 -7.52
N ARG A 340 4.47 -0.82 -7.99
CA ARG A 340 4.62 -2.25 -7.66
C ARG A 340 5.64 -2.90 -8.61
N THR A 341 6.74 -3.37 -8.04
CA THR A 341 7.85 -4.06 -8.73
C THR A 341 8.05 -5.49 -8.22
N SER A 342 7.09 -6.03 -7.48
CA SER A 342 7.00 -7.44 -7.05
C SER A 342 6.41 -8.37 -8.13
N ASN A 343 6.95 -8.33 -9.35
CA ASN A 343 6.40 -9.08 -10.49
C ASN A 343 7.19 -10.37 -10.78
N PHE A 344 8.47 -10.25 -11.08
CA PHE A 344 9.39 -11.35 -11.41
C PHE A 344 10.69 -11.25 -10.60
N ILE A 345 11.46 -12.33 -10.52
CA ILE A 345 12.76 -12.31 -9.83
C ILE A 345 13.76 -11.33 -10.46
N ASN A 346 13.61 -11.04 -11.77
CA ASN A 346 14.44 -10.08 -12.50
C ASN A 346 13.91 -8.62 -12.43
N SER A 347 12.94 -8.32 -11.55
CA SER A 347 12.38 -6.96 -11.45
C SER A 347 13.42 -5.95 -10.98
N PHE A 348 14.41 -6.36 -10.18
CA PHE A 348 15.54 -5.50 -9.80
C PHE A 348 16.30 -4.99 -11.03
N GLN A 349 16.62 -5.87 -11.98
CA GLN A 349 17.31 -5.48 -13.22
C GLN A 349 16.44 -4.61 -14.13
N THR A 350 15.12 -4.84 -14.13
CA THR A 350 14.17 -3.97 -14.84
C THR A 350 14.23 -2.54 -14.30
N GLU A 351 14.21 -2.37 -12.97
CA GLU A 351 14.32 -1.05 -12.34
C GLU A 351 15.71 -0.41 -12.53
N ARG A 352 16.79 -1.21 -12.57
CA ARG A 352 18.12 -0.73 -12.96
C ARG A 352 18.14 -0.21 -14.40
N ALA A 353 17.50 -0.90 -15.34
CA ALA A 353 17.40 -0.42 -16.72
C ALA A 353 16.57 0.87 -16.83
N ILE A 354 15.46 0.98 -16.09
CA ILE A 354 14.67 2.23 -15.99
C ILE A 354 15.52 3.36 -15.44
N ALA A 355 16.24 3.12 -14.35
CA ALA A 355 17.18 4.06 -13.76
C ALA A 355 18.23 4.54 -14.78
N THR A 356 18.85 3.62 -15.53
CA THR A 356 19.82 3.95 -16.57
C THR A 356 19.22 4.80 -17.71
N LEU A 357 18.02 4.47 -18.20
CA LEU A 357 17.37 5.27 -19.25
C LEU A 357 17.11 6.72 -18.82
N ASN A 358 16.67 6.92 -17.58
CA ASN A 358 16.48 8.26 -17.03
C ASN A 358 17.82 9.00 -16.94
N ALA A 359 18.88 8.37 -16.40
CA ALA A 359 20.21 8.95 -16.34
C ALA A 359 20.77 9.36 -17.72
N LEU A 360 20.61 8.51 -18.74
CA LEU A 360 21.07 8.79 -20.11
C LEU A 360 20.30 9.92 -20.79
N SER A 361 19.04 10.13 -20.42
CA SER A 361 18.21 11.22 -20.98
C SER A 361 18.49 12.60 -20.36
N GLY A 362 19.23 12.67 -19.25
CA GLY A 362 19.48 13.93 -18.53
C GLY A 362 18.23 14.51 -17.86
N ASN A 363 17.20 13.69 -17.64
CA ASN A 363 15.91 14.11 -17.06
C ASN A 363 15.91 14.21 -15.53
N VAL A 364 17.08 14.15 -14.90
CA VAL A 364 17.23 14.12 -13.44
C VAL A 364 17.69 15.51 -12.96
N LEU A 365 17.19 15.98 -11.82
CA LEU A 365 17.60 17.26 -11.19
C LEU A 365 17.36 18.51 -12.06
N THR A 366 16.43 18.47 -13.00
CA THR A 366 16.06 19.67 -13.77
C THR A 366 14.68 20.19 -13.33
N PRO A 367 14.40 21.50 -13.43
CA PRO A 367 13.08 22.06 -13.08
C PRO A 367 11.90 21.41 -13.85
N GLY A 368 12.19 20.87 -15.04
CA GLY A 368 11.27 20.06 -15.84
C GLY A 368 11.67 18.57 -15.94
N GLY A 369 12.60 18.14 -15.09
CA GLY A 369 13.16 16.80 -15.08
C GLY A 369 12.21 15.85 -14.44
N CYS A 370 11.96 14.73 -15.11
CA CYS A 370 10.92 13.81 -14.69
C CYS A 370 11.25 13.09 -13.38
N LEU A 371 12.51 13.09 -12.91
CA LEU A 371 12.90 12.59 -11.58
C LEU A 371 13.67 13.64 -10.77
N ALA A 372 13.29 13.84 -9.50
CA ALA A 372 14.13 14.53 -8.52
C ALA A 372 14.68 13.54 -7.48
N ALA A 373 15.95 13.72 -7.12
CA ALA A 373 16.63 12.94 -6.08
C ALA A 373 16.40 13.56 -4.69
N GLU A 374 15.17 13.99 -4.41
CA GLU A 374 14.84 14.61 -3.13
C GLU A 374 14.54 13.56 -2.07
N SER A 375 15.17 13.69 -0.90
CA SER A 375 14.78 12.96 0.29
C SER A 375 13.67 13.73 1.04
N PRO A 376 12.89 13.10 1.94
CA PRO A 376 11.92 13.82 2.78
C PRO A 376 12.54 14.98 3.59
N GLU A 377 13.83 14.87 3.93
CA GLU A 377 14.60 15.93 4.56
C GLU A 377 14.83 17.14 3.64
N ALA A 378 14.75 16.98 2.32
CA ALA A 378 14.89 18.05 1.35
C ALA A 378 13.75 19.09 1.42
N SER A 379 12.62 18.74 2.03
CA SER A 379 11.54 19.71 2.29
C SER A 379 11.96 20.82 3.26
N GLY A 380 13.05 20.65 4.02
CA GLY A 380 13.49 21.58 5.06
C GLY A 380 12.58 21.65 6.29
N VAL A 381 11.48 20.88 6.30
CA VAL A 381 10.50 20.86 7.40
C VAL A 381 10.80 19.70 8.33
N HIS A 382 11.34 20.02 9.51
CA HIS A 382 11.68 19.04 10.54
C HIS A 382 10.70 19.11 11.71
N LEU A 383 9.79 18.13 11.77
CA LEU A 383 8.90 17.96 12.91
C LEU A 383 9.68 17.51 14.16
N GLY A 384 9.26 18.01 15.31
CA GLY A 384 9.71 17.54 16.61
C GLY A 384 9.33 16.09 16.87
N LYS A 385 9.99 15.49 17.85
CA LYS A 385 9.78 14.10 18.29
C LYS A 385 9.81 14.08 19.81
N PRO A 386 8.92 13.31 20.48
CA PRO A 386 9.03 13.14 21.92
C PRO A 386 10.39 12.58 22.32
N PRO A 387 10.90 12.96 23.51
CA PRO A 387 12.13 12.39 24.02
C PRO A 387 11.94 10.88 24.24
N GLN A 388 12.95 10.12 23.85
CA GLN A 388 12.98 8.67 24.06
C GLN A 388 14.43 8.19 24.23
N PRO A 389 14.67 7.10 24.99
CA PRO A 389 16.00 6.54 25.13
C PRO A 389 16.46 5.86 23.83
N ALA A 390 17.74 5.48 23.77
CA ALA A 390 18.23 4.62 22.71
C ALA A 390 17.58 3.22 22.81
N TYR A 391 17.27 2.62 21.66
CA TYR A 391 16.76 1.25 21.63
C TYR A 391 17.81 0.25 22.13
N PRO A 392 17.38 -0.87 22.75
CA PRO A 392 18.30 -1.94 23.13
C PRO A 392 19.05 -2.48 21.91
N ARG A 393 20.31 -2.84 22.10
CA ARG A 393 21.10 -3.50 21.05
C ARG A 393 20.56 -4.91 20.81
N VAL A 394 20.25 -5.23 19.56
CA VAL A 394 19.80 -6.56 19.14
C VAL A 394 20.91 -7.26 18.35
N SER A 395 21.26 -8.48 18.76
CA SER A 395 22.26 -9.33 18.08
C SER A 395 21.67 -10.59 17.45
N ALA A 396 20.39 -10.89 17.70
CA ALA A 396 19.71 -12.02 17.09
C ALA A 396 19.59 -11.85 15.58
N LEU A 397 19.71 -12.96 14.84
CA LEU A 397 19.46 -12.97 13.40
C LEU A 397 18.00 -12.63 13.13
N ARG A 398 17.72 -11.87 12.06
CA ARG A 398 16.33 -11.69 11.61
C ARG A 398 15.81 -12.97 10.95
N LEU A 399 14.56 -13.32 11.27
CA LEU A 399 13.85 -14.45 10.69
C LEU A 399 13.61 -14.28 9.19
N ASP A 400 13.58 -13.04 8.68
CA ASP A 400 13.41 -12.77 7.25
C ASP A 400 14.70 -12.83 6.43
N GLY A 401 15.83 -13.12 7.08
CA GLY A 401 17.10 -13.24 6.37
C GLY A 401 17.85 -11.92 6.15
N VAL A 402 17.32 -10.76 6.53
CA VAL A 402 18.08 -9.50 6.32
C VAL A 402 19.07 -9.29 7.48
N PRO A 403 20.37 -9.01 7.26
CA PRO A 403 21.07 -8.95 5.97
C PRO A 403 21.83 -10.24 5.62
N TRP A 404 21.76 -11.30 6.45
CA TRP A 404 22.63 -12.49 6.31
C TRP A 404 22.29 -13.40 5.13
N LYS A 405 21.06 -13.33 4.60
CA LYS A 405 20.57 -13.97 3.38
C LYS A 405 20.35 -12.94 2.26
N TYR A 406 19.95 -11.71 2.61
CA TYR A 406 19.68 -10.62 1.66
C TYR A 406 20.51 -9.38 2.02
N PRO A 407 21.80 -9.34 1.68
CA PRO A 407 22.73 -8.31 2.16
C PRO A 407 22.49 -6.92 1.58
N LEU A 408 21.84 -6.84 0.42
CA LEU A 408 21.55 -5.58 -0.28
C LEU A 408 20.17 -4.99 0.08
N VAL A 409 19.36 -5.72 0.84
CA VAL A 409 18.04 -5.23 1.28
C VAL A 409 18.22 -4.33 2.50
N PRO A 410 17.74 -3.08 2.47
CA PRO A 410 17.83 -2.21 3.65
C PRO A 410 17.07 -2.82 4.84
N LEU A 411 17.71 -2.83 6.01
CA LEU A 411 17.19 -3.46 7.25
C LEU A 411 15.77 -3.03 7.61
N LYS A 412 15.42 -1.77 7.32
CA LYS A 412 14.10 -1.20 7.61
C LYS A 412 12.97 -1.71 6.72
N LEU A 413 13.26 -2.39 5.60
CA LEU A 413 12.23 -2.94 4.70
C LEU A 413 11.89 -4.38 5.07
N GLY A 414 12.91 -5.23 5.22
CA GLY A 414 12.73 -6.66 5.46
C GLY A 414 12.19 -7.43 4.25
N VAL A 415 11.98 -8.74 4.46
CA VAL A 415 11.49 -9.70 3.46
C VAL A 415 10.32 -10.51 4.04
N PHE A 416 9.10 -9.99 3.90
CA PHE A 416 7.96 -10.38 4.73
C PHE A 416 7.55 -11.85 4.53
N GLN A 417 7.60 -12.34 3.29
CA GLN A 417 7.25 -13.71 2.96
C GLN A 417 8.17 -14.76 3.60
N GLU A 418 9.41 -14.39 3.94
CA GLU A 418 10.36 -15.29 4.59
C GLU A 418 10.04 -15.52 6.08
N LEU A 419 9.38 -14.56 6.75
CA LEU A 419 8.95 -14.71 8.15
C LEU A 419 8.04 -15.92 8.34
N ARG A 420 7.11 -16.15 7.41
CA ARG A 420 6.20 -17.29 7.43
C ARG A 420 6.96 -18.62 7.35
N ASP A 421 7.95 -18.69 6.48
CA ASP A 421 8.76 -19.89 6.27
C ASP A 421 9.66 -20.16 7.48
N ALA A 422 10.19 -19.10 8.10
CA ALA A 422 10.91 -19.19 9.37
C ALA A 422 10.02 -19.70 10.52
N ILE A 423 8.77 -19.21 10.65
CA ILE A 423 7.79 -19.73 11.62
C ILE A 423 7.56 -21.24 11.43
N LEU A 424 7.41 -21.67 10.18
CA LEU A 424 7.09 -23.05 9.84
C LEU A 424 8.26 -24.01 10.07
N THR A 425 9.47 -23.58 9.76
CA THR A 425 10.68 -24.40 9.90
C THR A 425 11.31 -24.31 11.29
N GLY A 426 11.01 -23.25 12.05
CA GLY A 426 11.67 -22.95 13.32
C GLY A 426 13.13 -22.55 13.16
N GLN A 427 13.52 -22.07 11.97
CA GLN A 427 14.88 -21.65 11.63
C GLN A 427 14.92 -20.17 11.26
N PRO A 428 15.94 -19.40 11.70
CA PRO A 428 17.05 -19.80 12.58
C PRO A 428 16.64 -20.08 14.04
N TYR A 429 15.43 -19.72 14.45
CA TYR A 429 14.82 -20.07 15.73
C TYR A 429 13.29 -20.02 15.60
N GLN A 430 12.58 -20.55 16.60
CA GLN A 430 11.11 -20.60 16.60
C GLN A 430 10.51 -19.25 17.01
N ALA A 431 9.64 -18.69 16.17
CA ALA A 431 8.76 -17.60 16.55
C ALA A 431 7.59 -18.14 17.39
N HIS A 432 7.21 -17.39 18.42
CA HIS A 432 6.15 -17.75 19.37
C HIS A 432 5.00 -16.75 19.39
N GLY A 433 5.19 -15.52 18.90
CA GLY A 433 4.06 -14.61 18.76
C GLY A 433 4.18 -13.61 17.63
N TRP A 434 3.05 -13.02 17.26
CA TRP A 434 2.94 -12.07 16.16
C TRP A 434 2.01 -10.91 16.52
N PHE A 435 2.57 -9.70 16.55
CA PHE A 435 1.84 -8.45 16.66
C PHE A 435 1.60 -7.89 15.25
N ILE A 436 0.34 -7.85 14.82
CA ILE A 436 -0.07 -7.33 13.52
C ILE A 436 -0.81 -6.01 13.74
N SER A 437 -0.41 -4.96 13.02
CA SER A 437 -1.15 -3.70 13.00
C SER A 437 -1.55 -3.32 11.58
N ARG A 438 -2.85 -3.16 11.35
CA ARG A 438 -3.42 -2.64 10.09
C ARG A 438 -2.91 -3.37 8.84
N GLN A 439 -2.81 -4.69 8.95
CA GLN A 439 -2.30 -5.55 7.89
C GLN A 439 -3.05 -6.88 7.92
N ASN A 440 -3.15 -7.52 6.74
CA ASN A 440 -3.84 -8.79 6.60
C ASN A 440 -2.92 -9.83 5.91
N PRO A 441 -1.89 -10.36 6.59
CA PRO A 441 -0.99 -11.37 6.01
C PRO A 441 -1.70 -12.57 5.37
N VAL A 442 -2.88 -12.96 5.87
CA VAL A 442 -3.67 -14.06 5.29
C VAL A 442 -4.05 -13.81 3.83
N LEU A 443 -4.28 -12.55 3.43
CA LEU A 443 -4.59 -12.20 2.04
C LEU A 443 -3.42 -11.52 1.32
N SER A 444 -2.48 -10.87 2.02
CA SER A 444 -1.39 -10.15 1.35
C SER A 444 -0.22 -11.04 0.95
N LEU A 445 0.07 -12.09 1.73
CA LEU A 445 1.16 -13.02 1.42
C LEU A 445 0.71 -14.06 0.38
N PRO A 446 1.57 -14.41 -0.60
CA PRO A 446 1.32 -15.54 -1.50
C PRO A 446 1.23 -16.85 -0.71
N ASP A 447 0.67 -17.92 -1.27
CA ASP A 447 0.45 -19.20 -0.59
C ASP A 447 -0.24 -19.02 0.77
N ARG A 448 -1.52 -18.62 0.69
CA ARG A 448 -2.38 -18.36 1.84
C ARG A 448 -2.43 -19.52 2.83
N GLN A 449 -2.45 -20.76 2.34
CA GLN A 449 -2.52 -21.94 3.20
C GLN A 449 -1.30 -22.04 4.12
N ARG A 450 -0.11 -21.75 3.57
CA ARG A 450 1.12 -21.70 4.34
C ARG A 450 1.09 -20.61 5.40
N THR A 451 0.46 -19.46 5.13
CA THR A 451 0.28 -18.39 6.12
C THR A 451 -0.63 -18.85 7.27
N LEU A 452 -1.74 -19.51 6.95
CA LEU A 452 -2.65 -20.09 7.96
C LEU A 452 -1.95 -21.15 8.82
N GLN A 453 -1.11 -22.00 8.22
CA GLN A 453 -0.29 -22.97 8.96
C GLN A 453 0.70 -22.27 9.90
N ALA A 454 1.37 -21.20 9.45
CA ALA A 454 2.29 -20.43 10.28
C ALA A 454 1.56 -19.78 11.47
N MET A 455 0.42 -19.13 11.23
CA MET A 455 -0.42 -18.58 12.30
C MET A 455 -0.91 -19.67 13.27
N GLY A 456 -1.17 -20.88 12.78
CA GLY A 456 -1.52 -22.04 13.59
C GLY A 456 -0.43 -22.48 14.57
N LYS A 457 0.85 -22.26 14.25
CA LYS A 457 2.00 -22.64 15.09
C LYS A 457 2.34 -21.65 16.19
N LEU A 458 1.84 -20.41 16.12
CA LEU A 458 2.16 -19.38 17.09
C LEU A 458 1.38 -19.57 18.40
N ASP A 459 2.03 -19.26 19.51
CA ASP A 459 1.41 -19.29 20.83
C ASP A 459 0.45 -18.12 21.02
N PHE A 460 0.79 -16.95 20.47
CA PHE A 460 0.01 -15.71 20.66
C PHE A 460 0.00 -14.79 19.43
N ILE A 461 -1.19 -14.31 19.03
CA ILE A 461 -1.38 -13.34 17.96
C ILE A 461 -2.25 -12.19 18.46
N VAL A 462 -1.78 -10.95 18.30
CA VAL A 462 -2.57 -9.75 18.56
C VAL A 462 -2.71 -8.94 17.28
N VAL A 463 -3.92 -8.42 17.04
CA VAL A 463 -4.23 -7.59 15.86
C VAL A 463 -4.82 -6.26 16.30
N VAL A 464 -4.27 -5.15 15.78
CA VAL A 464 -4.86 -3.82 15.86
C VAL A 464 -5.48 -3.49 14.50
N ASP A 465 -6.80 -3.35 14.43
CA ASP A 465 -7.52 -3.05 13.20
C ASP A 465 -8.89 -2.40 13.49
N ILE A 466 -9.52 -1.86 12.45
CA ILE A 466 -10.90 -1.35 12.51
C ILE A 466 -11.94 -2.43 12.19
N LEU A 467 -11.56 -3.47 11.43
CA LEU A 467 -12.44 -4.54 10.98
C LEU A 467 -11.94 -5.89 11.49
N LEU A 468 -12.86 -6.85 11.63
CA LEU A 468 -12.51 -8.23 11.92
C LEU A 468 -12.08 -8.93 10.62
N ASN A 469 -10.99 -8.45 10.02
CA ASN A 469 -10.43 -9.00 8.78
C ASN A 469 -9.90 -10.44 8.96
N ASP A 470 -9.39 -11.06 7.90
CA ASP A 470 -8.98 -12.48 7.93
C ASP A 470 -7.86 -12.77 8.93
N SER A 471 -6.97 -11.80 9.18
CA SER A 471 -5.91 -11.96 10.18
C SER A 471 -6.45 -11.75 11.60
N ALA A 472 -7.33 -10.76 11.79
CA ALA A 472 -8.02 -10.53 13.05
C ALA A 472 -8.92 -11.71 13.45
N TRP A 473 -9.56 -12.37 12.48
CA TRP A 473 -10.37 -13.57 12.68
C TRP A 473 -9.57 -14.76 13.25
N PHE A 474 -8.25 -14.78 13.04
CA PHE A 474 -7.31 -15.78 13.56
C PHE A 474 -6.54 -15.30 14.80
N ALA A 475 -6.81 -14.10 15.32
CA ALA A 475 -6.09 -13.55 16.46
C ALA A 475 -6.50 -14.19 17.81
N ASP A 476 -5.66 -14.01 18.82
CA ASP A 476 -5.98 -14.25 20.23
C ASP A 476 -6.66 -13.02 20.85
N VAL A 477 -6.21 -11.82 20.47
CA VAL A 477 -6.77 -10.53 20.90
C VAL A 477 -6.90 -9.60 19.69
N VAL A 478 -8.04 -8.92 19.57
CA VAL A 478 -8.26 -7.84 18.61
C VAL A 478 -8.50 -6.54 19.37
N LEU A 479 -7.69 -5.53 19.07
CA LEU A 479 -7.78 -4.20 19.67
C LEU A 479 -8.39 -3.23 18.64
N PRO A 480 -9.56 -2.61 18.91
CA PRO A 480 -10.24 -1.75 17.96
C PRO A 480 -9.54 -0.39 17.85
N GLU A 481 -9.02 -0.08 16.67
CA GLU A 481 -8.58 1.27 16.36
C GLU A 481 -9.80 2.17 16.06
N ALA A 482 -9.76 3.42 16.50
CA ALA A 482 -10.66 4.46 16.02
C ALA A 482 -10.44 4.64 14.50
N SER A 483 -11.47 4.98 13.75
CA SER A 483 -11.35 5.18 12.29
C SER A 483 -10.67 6.51 12.01
N TYR A 484 -10.20 6.73 10.78
CA TYR A 484 -9.46 7.95 10.44
C TYR A 484 -10.27 9.26 10.59
N LEU A 485 -11.60 9.15 10.71
CA LEU A 485 -12.51 10.27 10.97
C LEU A 485 -12.75 10.53 12.46
N GLU A 486 -12.20 9.70 13.34
CA GLU A 486 -12.50 9.72 14.79
C GLU A 486 -11.24 9.92 15.64
N ARG A 487 -10.09 10.18 15.03
CA ARG A 487 -8.82 10.22 15.78
C ARG A 487 -7.84 11.24 15.26
N TYR A 488 -6.91 11.58 16.14
CA TYR A 488 -5.65 12.20 15.76
C TYR A 488 -4.65 11.15 15.29
N ASP A 489 -3.78 11.58 14.40
CA ASP A 489 -2.58 10.86 13.98
C ASP A 489 -1.38 11.83 14.01
N PRO A 490 -0.14 11.31 14.01
CA PRO A 490 1.05 12.13 13.76
C PRO A 490 0.92 12.98 12.50
N LEU A 491 1.48 14.19 12.54
CA LEU A 491 1.41 15.16 11.45
C LEU A 491 2.08 14.62 10.18
N ALA A 492 1.52 14.97 9.02
CA ALA A 492 2.08 14.66 7.72
C ALA A 492 2.67 15.91 7.08
N VAL A 493 3.86 15.80 6.50
CA VAL A 493 4.47 16.85 5.69
C VAL A 493 4.28 16.50 4.22
N VAL A 494 3.69 17.42 3.45
CA VAL A 494 3.46 17.26 2.00
C VAL A 494 3.76 18.60 1.33
N ASP A 495 4.68 18.61 0.36
CA ASP A 495 5.16 19.79 -0.38
C ASP A 495 5.46 21.00 0.55
N GLY A 496 6.25 20.75 1.61
CA GLY A 496 6.66 21.78 2.57
C GLY A 496 5.55 22.28 3.50
N LYS A 497 4.32 21.75 3.41
CA LYS A 497 3.20 22.08 4.31
C LYS A 497 2.96 20.97 5.33
N ILE A 498 2.49 21.34 6.50
CA ILE A 498 2.17 20.42 7.61
C ILE A 498 0.66 20.24 7.67
N PHE A 499 0.18 19.00 7.62
CA PHE A 499 -1.24 18.64 7.65
C PHE A 499 -1.58 17.79 8.87
N ILE A 500 -2.80 17.99 9.38
CA ILE A 500 -3.34 17.25 10.50
C ILE A 500 -4.47 16.31 10.05
N ARG A 501 -4.46 15.09 10.60
CA ARG A 501 -5.69 14.30 10.73
C ARG A 501 -6.21 14.51 12.14
N GLN A 502 -7.46 14.94 12.23
CA GLN A 502 -8.15 15.19 13.50
C GLN A 502 -9.53 14.52 13.49
N PRO A 503 -10.09 14.18 14.67
CA PRO A 503 -11.43 13.67 14.78
C PRO A 503 -12.44 14.69 14.23
N VAL A 504 -13.34 14.23 13.38
CA VAL A 504 -14.48 15.02 12.86
C VAL A 504 -15.78 14.62 13.56
N ILE A 505 -15.82 13.42 14.13
CA ILE A 505 -16.86 12.92 15.04
C ILE A 505 -16.19 12.21 16.21
N GLU A 506 -16.92 12.00 17.30
CA GLU A 506 -16.44 11.18 18.41
C GLU A 506 -16.27 9.71 17.99
N PRO A 507 -15.29 8.97 18.53
CA PRO A 507 -15.15 7.54 18.29
C PRO A 507 -16.44 6.77 18.57
N GLN A 508 -16.84 5.93 17.62
CA GLN A 508 -17.90 4.96 17.86
C GLN A 508 -17.43 3.83 18.78
N GLY A 509 -18.30 3.45 19.71
CA GLY A 509 -18.00 2.42 20.71
C GLY A 509 -16.81 2.81 21.58
N GLU A 510 -15.86 1.89 21.73
CA GLU A 510 -14.64 2.07 22.52
C GLU A 510 -13.38 2.14 21.65
N GLY A 511 -13.47 2.47 20.36
CA GLY A 511 -12.29 2.67 19.53
C GLY A 511 -11.30 3.68 20.13
N ARG A 512 -10.00 3.43 19.97
CA ARG A 512 -8.91 4.32 20.45
C ARG A 512 -7.88 4.59 19.35
N SER A 513 -7.18 5.71 19.43
CA SER A 513 -6.11 6.02 18.48
C SER A 513 -4.95 5.04 18.62
N ALA A 514 -4.19 4.83 17.55
CA ALA A 514 -2.96 4.04 17.61
C ALA A 514 -1.93 4.64 18.59
N LEU A 515 -1.86 5.98 18.71
CA LEU A 515 -1.03 6.66 19.70
C LEU A 515 -1.38 6.19 21.12
N TRP A 516 -2.67 6.21 21.48
CA TRP A 516 -3.14 5.74 22.77
C TRP A 516 -2.87 4.24 22.98
N ILE A 517 -3.22 3.40 22.00
CA ILE A 517 -3.07 1.93 22.11
C ILE A 517 -1.61 1.56 22.37
N TYR A 518 -0.67 2.11 21.60
CA TYR A 518 0.74 1.76 21.74
C TYR A 518 1.37 2.33 22.99
N LYS A 519 0.99 3.54 23.42
CA LYS A 519 1.41 4.07 24.73
C LYS A 519 0.94 3.17 25.87
N GLN A 520 -0.34 2.78 25.90
CA GLN A 520 -0.89 1.95 26.97
C GLN A 520 -0.26 0.55 27.05
N LEU A 521 0.09 -0.03 25.90
CA LEU A 521 0.89 -1.25 25.85
C LEU A 521 2.32 -1.00 26.30
N GLY A 522 2.92 0.13 25.90
CA GLY A 522 4.24 0.56 26.33
C GLY A 522 4.36 0.61 27.85
N GLU A 523 3.40 1.25 28.54
CA GLU A 523 3.39 1.30 30.01
C GLU A 523 3.37 -0.11 30.64
N ARG A 524 2.51 -1.01 30.14
CA ARG A 524 2.39 -2.39 30.65
C ARG A 524 3.59 -3.28 30.33
N LEU A 525 4.33 -2.95 29.27
CA LEU A 525 5.55 -3.66 28.85
C LEU A 525 6.83 -3.08 29.46
N VAL A 526 6.71 -2.08 30.34
CA VAL A 526 7.86 -1.35 30.92
C VAL A 526 8.69 -0.64 29.84
N LEU A 527 7.98 -0.06 28.86
CA LEU A 527 8.50 0.69 27.71
C LEU A 527 7.95 2.13 27.67
N GLY A 528 7.36 2.62 28.77
CA GLY A 528 6.75 3.96 28.86
C GLY A 528 7.69 5.11 28.46
N ASP A 529 9.00 4.94 28.66
CA ASP A 529 10.05 5.90 28.27
C ASP A 529 10.13 6.15 26.75
N PHE A 530 9.56 5.28 25.91
CA PHE A 530 9.44 5.51 24.46
C PHE A 530 8.14 6.24 24.07
N PHE A 531 7.29 6.60 25.03
CA PHE A 531 5.96 7.20 24.82
C PHE A 531 5.75 8.43 25.72
N GLN A 532 6.72 9.34 25.72
CA GLN A 532 6.76 10.54 26.57
C GLN A 532 5.86 11.67 26.06
N TYR A 533 4.57 11.38 26.01
CA TYR A 533 3.50 12.33 25.77
C TYR A 533 2.30 11.98 26.66
N GLN A 534 1.50 12.97 27.06
CA GLN A 534 0.33 12.77 27.91
C GLN A 534 -0.84 12.18 27.12
N ASP A 535 -1.13 12.77 25.97
CA ASP A 535 -2.21 12.41 25.06
C ASP A 535 -1.82 12.73 23.60
N GLU A 536 -2.73 12.50 22.66
CA GLU A 536 -2.49 12.74 21.25
C GLU A 536 -2.22 14.22 20.90
N GLU A 537 -2.87 15.15 21.59
CA GLU A 537 -2.64 16.57 21.34
C GLU A 537 -1.28 17.02 21.87
N ASP A 538 -0.86 16.53 23.04
CA ASP A 538 0.49 16.74 23.56
C ASP A 538 1.54 16.19 22.58
N TYR A 539 1.34 15.00 22.02
CA TYR A 539 2.22 14.46 20.97
C TYR A 539 2.34 15.42 19.78
N ILE A 540 1.22 15.94 19.28
CA ILE A 540 1.21 16.88 18.15
C ILE A 540 1.88 18.21 18.51
N ARG A 541 1.65 18.74 19.73
CA ARG A 541 2.34 19.96 20.22
C ARG A 541 3.85 19.77 20.22
N GLN A 542 4.33 18.60 20.65
CA GLN A 542 5.76 18.27 20.60
C GLN A 542 6.30 18.18 19.16
N GLN A 543 5.48 17.75 18.17
CA GLN A 543 5.87 17.80 16.75
C GLN A 543 5.98 19.22 16.21
N LEU A 544 5.15 20.16 16.68
CA LEU A 544 5.15 21.55 16.23
C LEU A 544 6.18 22.43 16.94
N ALA A 545 6.63 22.04 18.13
CA ALA A 545 7.48 22.86 19.00
C ALA A 545 8.75 23.41 18.32
N PRO A 546 9.50 22.66 17.49
CA PRO A 546 10.70 23.19 16.84
C PRO A 546 10.43 24.29 15.80
N LEU A 547 9.18 24.42 15.36
CA LEU A 547 8.77 25.34 14.30
C LEU A 547 8.01 26.57 14.84
N ASP A 548 7.85 26.66 16.17
CA ASP A 548 7.04 27.69 16.86
C ASP A 548 5.60 27.81 16.32
N LEU A 549 5.02 26.67 15.91
CA LEU A 549 3.68 26.59 15.36
C LEU A 549 2.66 26.15 16.42
N LYS A 550 1.42 26.63 16.31
CA LYS A 550 0.36 26.39 17.30
C LYS A 550 -0.66 25.36 16.81
N LEU A 551 -0.93 24.36 17.64
CA LEU A 551 -1.92 23.32 17.36
C LEU A 551 -3.32 23.88 17.06
N GLU A 552 -3.76 24.91 17.79
CA GLU A 552 -5.10 25.49 17.57
C GLU A 552 -5.27 26.10 16.17
N GLU A 553 -4.22 26.73 15.64
CA GLU A 553 -4.24 27.26 14.27
C GLU A 553 -4.26 26.13 13.24
N LEU A 554 -3.48 25.07 13.49
CA LEU A 554 -3.44 23.88 12.64
C LEU A 554 -4.80 23.16 12.61
N LYS A 555 -5.47 22.99 13.75
CA LYS A 555 -6.81 22.38 13.85
C LYS A 555 -7.84 23.19 13.07
N LEU A 556 -7.76 24.53 13.16
CA LEU A 556 -8.67 25.43 12.46
C LEU A 556 -8.50 25.35 10.93
N LYS A 557 -7.26 25.45 10.43
CA LYS A 557 -6.97 25.49 8.99
C LYS A 557 -6.88 24.12 8.33
N GLY A 558 -6.58 23.07 9.10
CA GLY A 558 -6.21 21.74 8.61
C GLY A 558 -4.77 21.62 8.12
N PHE A 559 -4.07 22.75 7.97
CA PHE A 559 -2.67 22.79 7.58
C PHE A 559 -1.97 24.05 8.09
N LEU A 560 -0.64 24.00 8.15
CA LEU A 560 0.22 25.16 8.38
C LEU A 560 1.36 25.18 7.36
N ILE A 561 1.84 26.39 7.06
CA ILE A 561 3.01 26.61 6.22
C ILE A 561 4.12 27.09 7.16
N PRO A 562 5.13 26.26 7.44
CA PRO A 562 6.29 26.68 8.21
C PRO A 562 7.10 27.71 7.41
N GLN A 563 7.81 28.60 8.11
CA GLN A 563 8.85 29.39 7.47
C GLN A 563 10.05 28.47 7.22
N ILE A 564 10.45 28.36 5.96
CA ILE A 564 11.62 27.58 5.55
C ILE A 564 12.65 28.59 5.02
N ASP A 565 13.84 28.58 5.58
CA ASP A 565 14.95 29.36 5.06
C ASP A 565 15.52 28.63 3.84
N THR A 566 15.19 29.12 2.64
CA THR A 566 15.66 28.56 1.38
C THR A 566 16.78 29.43 0.80
N GLU A 567 17.85 29.68 1.57
CA GLU A 567 19.06 30.32 1.03
C GLU A 567 20.08 29.26 0.60
N ASN A 568 20.40 29.29 -0.71
CA ASN A 568 21.39 28.47 -1.43
C ASN A 568 21.12 26.96 -1.50
N PRO A 569 20.43 26.47 -2.55
CA PRO A 569 20.52 25.04 -2.87
C PRO A 569 21.97 24.73 -3.24
N ALA A 570 22.65 23.95 -2.40
CA ALA A 570 23.93 23.35 -2.75
C ALA A 570 23.77 22.53 -4.04
N GLU A 571 24.85 22.33 -4.79
CA GLU A 571 24.80 21.36 -5.90
C GLU A 571 24.31 20.01 -5.35
N PRO A 572 23.32 19.37 -6.00
CA PRO A 572 22.78 18.11 -5.54
C PRO A 572 23.88 17.04 -5.55
N VAL A 573 24.13 16.45 -4.38
CA VAL A 573 25.01 15.29 -4.21
C VAL A 573 24.13 14.04 -4.10
N PHE A 574 24.43 13.02 -4.90
CA PHE A 574 23.73 11.74 -4.81
C PHE A 574 24.26 10.95 -3.61
N ASN A 575 23.37 10.33 -2.84
CA ASN A 575 23.76 9.54 -1.66
C ASN A 575 24.24 8.12 -2.05
N THR A 576 25.15 8.08 -3.01
CA THR A 576 25.87 6.89 -3.49
C THR A 576 27.33 6.98 -3.06
N PRO A 577 28.08 5.86 -3.05
CA PRO A 577 29.51 5.86 -2.72
C PRO A 577 30.33 6.88 -3.52
N SER A 578 30.03 7.07 -4.81
CA SER A 578 30.72 8.02 -5.69
C SER A 578 30.24 9.48 -5.59
N GLY A 579 29.12 9.74 -4.90
CA GLY A 579 28.45 11.05 -4.93
C GLY A 579 27.72 11.36 -6.25
N LYS A 580 27.65 10.40 -7.17
CA LYS A 580 27.09 10.49 -8.53
C LYS A 580 26.10 9.35 -8.82
N ILE A 581 25.41 9.40 -9.94
CA ILE A 581 24.55 8.30 -10.40
C ILE A 581 25.44 7.13 -10.86
N GLU A 582 25.26 5.96 -10.26
CA GLU A 582 26.08 4.76 -10.50
C GLU A 582 25.38 3.80 -11.47
N VAL A 583 25.53 4.04 -12.78
CA VAL A 583 25.07 3.06 -13.79
C VAL A 583 25.92 1.79 -13.72
N TYR A 584 27.19 1.91 -13.36
CA TYR A 584 27.99 0.80 -12.85
C TYR A 584 28.04 0.88 -11.32
N SER A 585 27.58 -0.15 -10.62
CA SER A 585 27.62 -0.20 -9.14
C SER A 585 28.68 -1.17 -8.65
N GLU A 586 29.73 -0.64 -8.03
CA GLU A 586 30.78 -1.44 -7.39
C GLU A 586 30.23 -2.25 -6.22
N THR A 587 29.29 -1.67 -5.45
CA THR A 587 28.58 -2.36 -4.36
C THR A 587 27.85 -3.63 -4.83
N LEU A 588 27.25 -3.62 -6.03
CA LEU A 588 26.66 -4.83 -6.61
C LEU A 588 27.72 -5.87 -6.98
N GLY A 589 28.82 -5.42 -7.59
CA GLY A 589 29.95 -6.28 -7.95
C GLY A 589 30.54 -6.99 -6.74
N ASP A 590 30.76 -6.26 -5.65
CA ASP A 590 31.28 -6.79 -4.38
C ASP A 590 30.33 -7.80 -3.71
N ALA A 591 29.02 -7.63 -3.92
CA ALA A 591 28.00 -8.57 -3.48
C ALA A 591 27.84 -9.80 -4.41
N GLY A 592 28.62 -9.89 -5.49
CA GLY A 592 28.61 -11.01 -6.42
C GLY A 592 27.52 -10.93 -7.50
N PHE A 593 26.89 -9.77 -7.71
CA PHE A 593 25.89 -9.54 -8.75
C PHE A 593 26.48 -8.73 -9.91
N SER A 594 25.77 -8.66 -11.04
CA SER A 594 26.19 -7.83 -12.16
C SER A 594 26.24 -6.35 -11.75
N PRO A 595 27.37 -5.65 -11.94
CA PRO A 595 27.46 -4.21 -11.64
C PRO A 595 26.71 -3.37 -12.68
N TRP A 596 26.50 -3.90 -13.88
CA TRP A 596 25.71 -3.30 -14.96
C TRP A 596 24.26 -3.79 -14.92
N PRO A 597 23.27 -2.97 -15.37
CA PRO A 597 21.94 -3.50 -15.70
C PRO A 597 22.10 -4.66 -16.69
N THR A 598 21.46 -5.79 -16.41
CA THR A 598 21.67 -7.01 -17.20
C THR A 598 20.38 -7.79 -17.41
N TRP A 599 20.36 -8.64 -18.44
CA TRP A 599 19.26 -9.58 -18.65
C TRP A 599 19.41 -10.78 -17.73
N GLU A 600 18.33 -11.07 -16.99
CA GLU A 600 18.14 -12.31 -16.24
C GLU A 600 16.87 -12.97 -16.74
N GLU A 601 17.00 -14.15 -17.34
CA GLU A 601 15.88 -14.83 -17.99
C GLU A 601 14.87 -15.36 -16.94
N PRO A 602 13.61 -14.89 -16.96
CA PRO A 602 12.57 -15.43 -16.08
C PRO A 602 12.08 -16.79 -16.62
N PRO A 603 11.45 -17.62 -15.77
CA PRO A 603 10.83 -18.85 -16.25
C PRO A 603 9.62 -18.56 -17.16
N TYR A 604 9.26 -19.55 -17.98
CA TYR A 604 8.10 -19.50 -18.89
C TYR A 604 7.08 -20.59 -18.52
N PRO A 605 5.77 -20.36 -18.76
CA PRO A 605 4.74 -21.36 -18.55
C PRO A 605 4.94 -22.55 -19.48
N LYS A 606 4.68 -23.76 -18.99
CA LYS A 606 4.68 -24.97 -19.83
C LYS A 606 3.47 -24.97 -20.76
N PRO A 607 3.47 -25.79 -21.83
CA PRO A 607 2.29 -25.96 -22.66
C PRO A 607 1.03 -26.28 -21.83
N GLY A 608 0.02 -25.42 -21.93
CA GLY A 608 -1.25 -25.57 -21.21
C GLY A 608 -1.36 -24.74 -19.93
N GLU A 609 -0.26 -24.13 -19.47
CA GLU A 609 -0.21 -23.17 -18.36
C GLU A 609 -0.25 -21.72 -18.87
N PHE A 610 -0.53 -20.80 -17.95
CA PHE A 610 -0.63 -19.36 -18.19
C PHE A 610 0.11 -18.58 -17.11
N TYR A 611 0.64 -17.41 -17.44
CA TYR A 611 1.06 -16.44 -16.44
C TYR A 611 -0.15 -15.99 -15.63
N LEU A 612 -0.06 -16.04 -14.29
CA LEU A 612 -1.05 -15.44 -13.40
C LEU A 612 -0.67 -13.99 -13.11
N LEU A 613 -1.43 -13.07 -13.69
CA LEU A 613 -1.29 -11.65 -13.44
C LEU A 613 -2.21 -11.19 -12.30
N THR A 614 -1.71 -10.23 -11.53
CA THR A 614 -2.45 -9.54 -10.45
C THR A 614 -2.25 -8.03 -10.60
N GLY A 615 -3.09 -7.19 -9.99
CA GLY A 615 -3.14 -5.76 -10.29
C GLY A 615 -4.01 -4.95 -9.33
N LYS A 616 -4.55 -3.82 -9.77
CA LYS A 616 -5.50 -3.01 -8.98
C LYS A 616 -6.71 -2.64 -9.82
N VAL A 617 -7.82 -2.40 -9.13
CA VAL A 617 -9.04 -1.83 -9.67
C VAL A 617 -9.33 -0.50 -8.97
N ALA A 618 -9.98 0.43 -9.67
CA ALA A 618 -10.20 1.80 -9.18
C ALA A 618 -11.06 1.86 -7.89
N GLN A 619 -11.92 0.85 -7.72
CA GLN A 619 -12.88 0.75 -6.64
C GLN A 619 -12.23 0.36 -5.31
N HIS A 620 -11.18 -0.48 -5.31
CA HIS A 620 -10.65 -1.04 -4.07
C HIS A 620 -9.20 -0.69 -3.80
N THR A 621 -8.90 -0.49 -2.51
CA THR A 621 -7.53 -0.46 -2.03
C THR A 621 -7.18 -1.81 -1.45
N GLN A 622 -6.34 -2.53 -2.17
CA GLN A 622 -5.69 -3.75 -1.68
C GLN A 622 -6.77 -4.76 -1.21
N MET A 623 -6.75 -5.20 0.05
CA MET A 623 -7.73 -6.13 0.64
C MET A 623 -8.50 -5.52 1.83
N GLY A 624 -8.52 -4.18 1.93
CA GLY A 624 -9.07 -3.46 3.08
C GLY A 624 -10.41 -2.77 2.80
N THR A 625 -10.94 -2.87 1.59
CA THR A 625 -12.12 -2.09 1.17
C THR A 625 -13.25 -2.93 0.59
N GLN A 626 -13.06 -4.24 0.53
CA GLN A 626 -14.04 -5.19 0.02
C GLN A 626 -15.21 -5.39 0.98
N ASN A 627 -15.17 -4.86 2.21
CA ASN A 627 -16.38 -4.85 3.05
C ASN A 627 -17.23 -3.58 2.88
N ASN A 628 -16.75 -2.58 2.13
CA ASN A 628 -17.42 -1.29 1.97
C ASN A 628 -18.56 -1.38 0.93
N PRO A 629 -19.84 -1.34 1.36
CA PRO A 629 -20.96 -1.60 0.46
C PRO A 629 -21.17 -0.51 -0.62
N LEU A 630 -20.65 0.71 -0.41
CA LEU A 630 -20.75 1.77 -1.41
C LEU A 630 -19.84 1.53 -2.62
N LEU A 631 -18.71 0.85 -2.40
CA LEU A 631 -17.80 0.46 -3.48
C LEU A 631 -18.37 -0.73 -4.26
N HIS A 632 -18.99 -1.67 -3.55
CA HIS A 632 -19.70 -2.82 -4.12
C HIS A 632 -20.81 -2.47 -5.11
N LYS A 633 -21.50 -1.36 -4.88
CA LYS A 633 -22.59 -0.92 -5.78
C LYS A 633 -22.10 -0.68 -7.23
N TYR A 634 -20.81 -0.41 -7.41
CA TYR A 634 -20.23 -0.04 -8.70
C TYR A 634 -19.09 -0.98 -9.13
N GLU A 635 -19.03 -2.17 -8.54
CA GLU A 635 -18.08 -3.22 -8.92
C GLU A 635 -18.78 -4.34 -9.69
N ASP A 636 -18.06 -4.93 -10.63
CA ASP A 636 -18.42 -6.24 -11.16
C ASP A 636 -17.88 -7.31 -10.22
N GLU A 637 -18.59 -8.45 -10.11
CA GLU A 637 -18.07 -9.63 -9.43
C GLU A 637 -16.67 -9.98 -9.99
N PRO A 638 -15.68 -10.27 -9.12
CA PRO A 638 -14.33 -10.60 -9.56
C PRO A 638 -14.33 -11.85 -10.44
N ARG A 639 -13.78 -11.71 -11.64
CA ARG A 639 -13.72 -12.75 -12.68
C ARG A 639 -12.29 -12.99 -13.13
N LEU A 640 -11.99 -14.22 -13.54
CA LEU A 640 -10.73 -14.56 -14.18
C LEU A 640 -10.76 -14.10 -15.63
N TRP A 641 -9.91 -13.13 -15.99
CA TRP A 641 -9.74 -12.74 -17.38
C TRP A 641 -8.95 -13.82 -18.11
N ILE A 642 -9.45 -14.24 -19.26
CA ILE A 642 -8.80 -15.18 -20.15
C ILE A 642 -9.02 -14.74 -21.60
N HIS A 643 -7.98 -14.84 -22.43
CA HIS A 643 -8.09 -14.53 -23.84
C HIS A 643 -9.06 -15.48 -24.57
N SER A 644 -9.72 -15.00 -25.62
CA SER A 644 -10.67 -15.78 -26.42
C SER A 644 -10.07 -17.07 -26.99
N ASP A 645 -8.89 -16.98 -27.60
CA ASP A 645 -8.18 -18.13 -28.20
C ASP A 645 -8.02 -19.34 -27.25
N PRO A 646 -7.35 -19.21 -26.08
CA PRO A 646 -7.21 -20.33 -25.16
C PRO A 646 -8.54 -20.75 -24.52
N ALA A 647 -9.49 -19.83 -24.35
CA ALA A 647 -10.81 -20.11 -23.79
C ALA A 647 -11.65 -20.99 -24.72
N TRP A 648 -11.75 -20.62 -26.01
CA TRP A 648 -12.53 -21.39 -27.00
C TRP A 648 -11.95 -22.78 -27.26
N LYS A 649 -10.63 -22.92 -27.31
CA LYS A 649 -9.95 -24.22 -27.38
C LYS A 649 -10.28 -25.13 -26.19
N ARG A 650 -10.70 -24.55 -25.06
CA ARG A 650 -11.10 -25.26 -23.83
C ARG A 650 -12.62 -25.31 -23.63
N GLY A 651 -13.41 -24.77 -24.55
CA GLY A 651 -14.88 -24.70 -24.43
C GLY A 651 -15.36 -23.84 -23.26
N ILE A 652 -14.57 -22.84 -22.85
CA ILE A 652 -14.89 -21.87 -21.79
C ILE A 652 -15.56 -20.66 -22.41
N ARG A 653 -16.67 -20.22 -21.82
CA ARG A 653 -17.39 -18.98 -22.14
C ARG A 653 -17.37 -18.01 -20.95
N THR A 654 -17.68 -16.75 -21.20
CA THR A 654 -17.90 -15.78 -20.11
C THR A 654 -18.98 -16.31 -19.17
N ASP A 655 -18.76 -16.10 -17.88
CA ASP A 655 -19.58 -16.55 -16.74
C ASP A 655 -19.60 -18.07 -16.50
N ASP A 656 -18.88 -18.88 -17.29
CA ASP A 656 -18.62 -20.26 -16.90
C ASP A 656 -17.82 -20.29 -15.59
N MET A 657 -18.17 -21.22 -14.70
CA MET A 657 -17.29 -21.60 -13.61
C MET A 657 -16.05 -22.26 -14.16
N VAL A 658 -14.88 -21.79 -13.72
CA VAL A 658 -13.60 -22.41 -14.02
C VAL A 658 -12.82 -22.68 -12.75
N ARG A 659 -12.06 -23.76 -12.79
CA ARG A 659 -11.09 -24.16 -11.80
C ARG A 659 -9.71 -23.68 -12.26
N VAL A 660 -9.06 -22.89 -11.41
CA VAL A 660 -7.73 -22.36 -11.63
C VAL A 660 -6.81 -22.99 -10.61
N SER A 661 -5.74 -23.64 -11.04
CA SER A 661 -4.85 -24.41 -10.16
C SER A 661 -3.40 -24.00 -10.37
N SER A 662 -2.67 -23.84 -9.27
CA SER A 662 -1.21 -23.68 -9.21
C SER A 662 -0.60 -24.80 -8.34
N PRO A 663 0.73 -24.88 -8.19
CA PRO A 663 1.35 -25.84 -7.28
C PRO A 663 0.96 -25.71 -5.80
N VAL A 664 0.50 -24.53 -5.36
CA VAL A 664 0.19 -24.26 -3.94
C VAL A 664 -1.31 -24.32 -3.62
N GLY A 665 -2.18 -24.27 -4.63
CA GLY A 665 -3.61 -24.26 -4.37
C GLY A 665 -4.47 -24.20 -5.62
N GLU A 666 -5.77 -24.15 -5.37
CA GLU A 666 -6.79 -24.16 -6.39
C GLU A 666 -7.99 -23.33 -5.94
N VAL A 667 -8.55 -22.56 -6.88
CA VAL A 667 -9.75 -21.76 -6.66
C VAL A 667 -10.78 -21.99 -7.75
N LYS A 668 -12.04 -21.64 -7.46
CA LYS A 668 -13.14 -21.59 -8.43
C LYS A 668 -13.58 -20.15 -8.60
N VAL A 669 -13.67 -19.70 -9.84
CA VAL A 669 -14.02 -18.31 -10.17
C VAL A 669 -14.69 -18.26 -11.55
N LYS A 670 -15.51 -17.23 -11.79
CA LYS A 670 -16.19 -17.05 -13.09
C LYS A 670 -15.18 -16.56 -14.11
N ALA A 671 -15.24 -17.08 -15.33
CA ALA A 671 -14.40 -16.61 -16.42
C ALA A 671 -14.97 -15.31 -17.03
N LEU A 672 -14.08 -14.40 -17.40
CA LEU A 672 -14.33 -13.30 -18.33
C LEU A 672 -13.50 -13.55 -19.58
N VAL A 673 -14.14 -13.97 -20.66
CA VAL A 673 -13.47 -14.17 -21.96
C VAL A 673 -13.36 -12.81 -22.66
N THR A 674 -12.14 -12.38 -22.95
CA THR A 674 -11.86 -11.02 -23.46
C THR A 674 -10.59 -10.95 -24.32
N GLU A 675 -10.57 -10.10 -25.35
CA GLU A 675 -9.36 -9.78 -26.13
C GLU A 675 -8.37 -8.89 -25.37
N GLY A 676 -8.79 -8.31 -24.24
CA GLY A 676 -8.02 -7.33 -23.47
C GLY A 676 -6.87 -7.89 -22.65
N ILE A 677 -6.33 -9.06 -22.98
CA ILE A 677 -5.24 -9.73 -22.28
C ILE A 677 -4.49 -10.66 -23.24
N ARG A 678 -3.17 -10.78 -23.13
CA ARG A 678 -2.42 -11.70 -24.00
C ARG A 678 -2.91 -13.17 -23.93
N PRO A 679 -2.80 -13.96 -25.02
CA PRO A 679 -3.21 -15.37 -25.05
C PRO A 679 -2.48 -16.32 -24.09
N ASP A 680 -1.30 -15.94 -23.60
CA ASP A 680 -0.46 -16.70 -22.66
C ASP A 680 -0.68 -16.28 -21.19
N CYS A 681 -1.62 -15.37 -20.93
CA CYS A 681 -1.86 -14.78 -19.62
C CYS A 681 -3.31 -15.00 -19.14
N VAL A 682 -3.46 -15.00 -17.82
CA VAL A 682 -4.74 -14.76 -17.15
C VAL A 682 -4.58 -13.73 -16.04
N TYR A 683 -5.67 -13.05 -15.69
CA TYR A 683 -5.67 -12.05 -14.62
C TYR A 683 -6.78 -12.33 -13.61
N LEU A 684 -6.43 -12.26 -12.33
CA LEU A 684 -7.37 -12.32 -11.21
C LEU A 684 -7.21 -11.06 -10.36
N THR A 685 -8.33 -10.41 -10.04
CA THR A 685 -8.32 -9.21 -9.20
C THR A 685 -8.00 -9.59 -7.75
N PRO A 686 -6.98 -8.97 -7.10
CA PRO A 686 -6.64 -9.27 -5.72
C PRO A 686 -7.66 -8.73 -4.72
N GLY A 687 -7.56 -9.25 -3.50
CA GLY A 687 -8.31 -8.76 -2.34
C GLY A 687 -9.69 -9.37 -2.16
N TYR A 688 -10.06 -10.37 -2.96
CA TYR A 688 -11.29 -11.15 -2.81
C TYR A 688 -11.03 -12.51 -2.16
N GLY A 689 -12.09 -13.29 -1.93
CA GLY A 689 -12.01 -14.60 -1.29
C GLY A 689 -11.78 -14.53 0.22
N HIS A 690 -12.30 -13.51 0.90
CA HIS A 690 -12.21 -13.36 2.35
C HIS A 690 -12.78 -14.58 3.09
N LEU A 691 -12.06 -15.02 4.12
CA LEU A 691 -12.38 -16.13 5.02
C LEU A 691 -13.15 -15.66 6.26
N SER A 692 -12.95 -14.41 6.70
CA SER A 692 -13.64 -13.87 7.86
C SER A 692 -15.14 -13.74 7.62
N LYS A 693 -15.95 -14.43 8.43
CA LYS A 693 -17.41 -14.24 8.45
C LYS A 693 -17.84 -12.93 9.11
N GLY A 694 -16.89 -12.24 9.74
CA GLY A 694 -17.09 -10.91 10.31
C GLY A 694 -17.21 -9.82 9.24
N LEU A 695 -16.83 -10.09 7.99
CA LEU A 695 -16.96 -9.17 6.87
C LEU A 695 -18.18 -9.55 6.03
N ARG A 696 -19.40 -9.16 6.44
CA ARG A 696 -20.65 -9.66 5.82
C ARG A 696 -20.76 -9.33 4.33
N THR A 697 -20.21 -8.20 3.89
CA THR A 697 -20.20 -7.83 2.47
C THR A 697 -19.12 -8.60 1.73
N ALA A 698 -17.92 -8.75 2.30
CA ALA A 698 -16.77 -9.33 1.58
C ALA A 698 -16.72 -10.87 1.62
N TYR A 699 -17.34 -11.49 2.62
CA TYR A 699 -17.21 -12.91 2.92
C TYR A 699 -17.65 -13.80 1.76
N GLY A 700 -16.77 -14.70 1.32
CA GLY A 700 -17.07 -15.68 0.30
C GLY A 700 -17.28 -15.12 -1.12
N LEU A 701 -17.07 -13.82 -1.34
CA LEU A 701 -17.13 -13.23 -2.68
C LEU A 701 -15.83 -13.47 -3.44
N GLY A 702 -15.96 -14.03 -4.65
CA GLY A 702 -14.84 -14.28 -5.54
C GLY A 702 -13.86 -15.33 -5.02
N ALA A 703 -12.61 -15.19 -5.46
CA ALA A 703 -11.49 -16.06 -5.09
C ALA A 703 -10.28 -15.22 -4.69
N SER A 704 -9.43 -15.78 -3.83
CA SER A 704 -8.17 -15.15 -3.44
C SER A 704 -7.07 -15.52 -4.42
N ASP A 705 -6.40 -14.54 -5.01
CA ASP A 705 -5.20 -14.76 -5.82
C ASP A 705 -4.02 -15.29 -4.97
N SER A 706 -4.01 -14.99 -3.67
CA SER A 706 -3.04 -15.54 -2.71
C SER A 706 -3.16 -17.04 -2.47
N ASP A 707 -4.27 -17.70 -2.83
CA ASP A 707 -4.32 -19.18 -2.87
C ASP A 707 -3.56 -19.77 -4.06
N LEU A 708 -3.32 -18.96 -5.10
CA LEU A 708 -2.66 -19.41 -6.32
C LEU A 708 -1.20 -18.97 -6.38
N HIS A 709 -0.88 -17.78 -5.88
CA HIS A 709 0.48 -17.25 -5.96
C HIS A 709 1.48 -18.10 -5.18
N VAL A 710 2.52 -18.54 -5.87
CA VAL A 710 3.64 -19.28 -5.27
C VAL A 710 4.65 -18.28 -4.69
N THR A 711 5.27 -18.61 -3.57
CA THR A 711 6.33 -17.78 -2.98
C THR A 711 7.63 -17.92 -3.78
N TYR A 712 8.13 -16.80 -4.29
CA TYR A 712 9.36 -16.67 -5.04
C TYR A 712 10.00 -15.36 -4.60
N THR A 713 11.18 -15.42 -4.00
CA THR A 713 11.87 -14.24 -3.48
C THR A 713 13.05 -13.90 -4.37
N ASP A 714 13.09 -12.68 -4.89
CA ASP A 714 14.25 -12.12 -5.60
C ASP A 714 15.47 -12.11 -4.66
N PRO A 715 16.60 -12.75 -5.05
CA PRO A 715 17.79 -12.83 -4.21
C PRO A 715 18.48 -11.49 -3.96
N ILE A 716 18.27 -10.48 -4.82
CA ILE A 716 18.91 -9.17 -4.72
C ILE A 716 18.07 -8.24 -3.84
N SER A 717 16.81 -8.04 -4.22
CA SER A 717 15.93 -7.07 -3.56
C SER A 717 15.04 -7.64 -2.46
N GLY A 718 14.95 -8.97 -2.33
CA GLY A 718 13.97 -9.62 -1.46
C GLY A 718 12.52 -9.41 -1.90
N GLY A 719 12.30 -8.84 -3.09
CA GLY A 719 10.97 -8.67 -3.67
C GLY A 719 10.29 -10.01 -3.96
N GLN A 720 9.01 -10.13 -3.66
CA GLN A 720 8.22 -11.28 -4.07
C GLN A 720 7.95 -11.23 -5.58
N ALA A 721 8.12 -12.33 -6.31
CA ALA A 721 7.83 -12.44 -7.73
C ALA A 721 6.44 -13.03 -7.98
N LEU A 722 5.38 -12.21 -7.82
CA LEU A 722 3.98 -12.68 -7.91
C LEU A 722 3.63 -13.20 -9.30
N SER A 723 3.95 -12.45 -10.35
CA SER A 723 3.63 -12.74 -11.75
C SER A 723 4.43 -13.91 -12.34
N GLN A 724 5.43 -14.42 -11.60
CA GLN A 724 6.14 -15.66 -11.93
C GLN A 724 5.29 -16.93 -11.68
N THR A 725 4.15 -16.80 -11.00
CA THR A 725 3.24 -17.92 -10.80
C THR A 725 2.59 -18.35 -12.12
N PHE A 726 2.66 -19.65 -12.42
CA PHE A 726 1.90 -20.25 -13.52
C PHE A 726 0.68 -20.99 -13.02
N VAL A 727 -0.40 -20.93 -13.80
CA VAL A 727 -1.66 -21.61 -13.49
C VAL A 727 -2.16 -22.42 -14.68
N SER A 728 -2.91 -23.47 -14.38
CA SER A 728 -3.71 -24.22 -15.35
C SER A 728 -5.19 -23.95 -15.13
N ILE A 729 -5.99 -24.08 -16.20
CA ILE A 729 -7.41 -23.73 -16.19
C ILE A 729 -8.23 -24.88 -16.76
N LYS A 730 -9.27 -25.28 -16.03
CA LYS A 730 -10.26 -26.27 -16.43
C LYS A 730 -11.67 -25.72 -16.21
N ARG A 731 -12.59 -26.12 -17.08
CA ARG A 731 -14.03 -25.86 -16.88
C ARG A 731 -14.59 -26.71 -15.74
#